data_AF-A0A1I5V0E3-F1
#
_entry.id   AF-A0A1I5V0E3-F1
#
_cell.length_a   1.000
_cell.length_b   1.000
_cell.length_c   1.000
_cell.angle_alpha   90.00
_cell.angle_beta   90.00
_cell.angle_gamma   90.00
#
_symmetry.space_group_name_H-M   'P 1'
#
loop_
_entity.id
_entity.type
_entity.pdbx_description
1 polymer ?
#
loop_
_entity_poly.entity_id
_entity_poly.type
_entity_poly.pdbx_seq_one_letter_code
_entity_poly.pdbx_strand_id
1 'polypeptide(L)'
;MKTLYDLCVPRESVFDETKRDDVLDLTNLIENRIDPHRFFEENYVTQGMKILFETAFKRFHRQSAAGIIKLTQNMGGGKTHNMIALGLLCQYPEFRIKIMGDKFKDSHLGKIKVVGFTGRESDAPYGIWGAIAEQLGKKEMFRDYYSPLQAPGQSAWVNLLKGEPLLILLDELPPYLEYAKSKPIGDSNLAVVTTTALANLFNALNKEELSNVCLVISDLRATYESGSELLQSSFKELENEVNRLAINIEPVNMTSDEIYHILRKRLFKVLPSDAEINEVANAYKQAVSEAKQMGYTNVPPDQIFIGIKDSYPFHPSLRDLYARFKENPGFQQTRGLLRLMRIVVSQLYRGDNPKAKNKYLIHAYDFDLNDPEMHSAITQVKPSLANAIAHDIASSGKSVAETVDAALGESHMQDLAKLILVSSLADVPNALLGLSLQETIGYLCEPGKDIRRVKRALDEFVMRAWYLHTDRDGRLYFQNTRNLIAELNSLVDSYDNDSARKELRAFLEEKFKPNIGDCYQRVLVFPAVDEIELSEDKVTLVLFEPYTGGSGLHPDLRKFYENEKYKNRVMFLSGSRSTMEKLLHAAKEHRAINEIINRMENVDKVSANNPQYQKALEKRDRIVLELLQAARETFTQLYYPSKAGLLKADFLMEFVGNEYNGEKQIRDVLIQRQKFTTDVTGDIFRKKCEERLFTQKEMRWSDVKERAATNSLWQWHIPTALDNLKEEMLRKGIWREYGGYIDKGPFPKEKTSVQIQELRKDEETGEVVLKITPLYGDKIYYEVGSVATEASNLVENPYEFRTKEVKLSFLCVDSTGEHETGEPVEWTNKITLKYRQYSKGGNKVVELKSIPPATIRYTTDGSNPKESGGIYEDEIIVPEGCTYVVAVAEAAGVYSDTVEIKIEKGDDKANIIPEKPLTLSRRIRTNDTAETYKELDLLKKYGAKVSDIIVTFYIESSDRDKNWIELTFDSSMKVDIEKLENGIDNIRDNFVNEGKVNINFECNAVHFDSGQKFMDWVAEKKLDLKDFKEQEIVQ
;
A
#
# COMPACT_ATOMS: atom_id res chain seq x y z
N MET A 1 -40.14 -22.41 -49.01
CA MET A 1 -39.32 -21.18 -48.97
C MET A 1 -38.18 -21.24 -49.97
N LYS A 2 -38.20 -20.32 -50.94
CA LYS A 2 -37.12 -20.12 -51.93
C LYS A 2 -35.94 -19.38 -51.32
N THR A 3 -34.76 -19.55 -51.90
CA THR A 3 -33.51 -18.99 -51.36
C THR A 3 -33.20 -17.62 -51.96
N LEU A 4 -32.21 -16.93 -51.40
CA LEU A 4 -31.74 -15.64 -51.90
C LEU A 4 -31.33 -15.73 -53.37
N TYR A 5 -30.71 -16.84 -53.77
CA TYR A 5 -30.30 -17.12 -55.14
C TYR A 5 -31.48 -17.24 -56.11
N ASP A 6 -32.61 -17.80 -55.66
CA ASP A 6 -33.81 -17.99 -56.49
C ASP A 6 -34.63 -16.69 -56.62
N LEU A 7 -34.61 -15.84 -55.59
CA LEU A 7 -35.49 -14.68 -55.46
C LEU A 7 -34.87 -13.37 -55.94
N CYS A 8 -33.55 -13.24 -55.88
CA CYS A 8 -32.84 -11.97 -56.12
C CYS A 8 -31.76 -12.14 -57.19
N VAL A 9 -31.73 -11.24 -58.18
CA VAL A 9 -30.70 -11.20 -59.22
C VAL A 9 -29.82 -9.96 -59.03
N PRO A 10 -28.55 -10.11 -58.60
CA PRO A 10 -27.61 -8.99 -58.52
C PRO A 10 -27.37 -8.34 -59.88
N ARG A 11 -27.05 -7.04 -59.90
CA ARG A 11 -26.64 -6.34 -61.13
C ARG A 11 -25.22 -6.78 -61.54
N GLU A 12 -24.92 -6.73 -62.83
CA GLU A 12 -23.58 -7.06 -63.35
C GLU A 12 -22.47 -6.18 -62.74
N SER A 13 -22.78 -4.93 -62.40
CA SER A 13 -21.86 -4.01 -61.72
C SER A 13 -21.41 -4.48 -60.33
N VAL A 14 -22.12 -5.41 -59.70
CA VAL A 14 -21.71 -6.00 -58.41
C VAL A 14 -20.45 -6.86 -58.57
N PHE A 15 -20.28 -7.46 -59.74
CA PHE A 15 -19.17 -8.36 -60.05
C PHE A 15 -18.03 -7.69 -60.82
N ASP A 16 -18.10 -6.38 -61.03
CA ASP A 16 -17.09 -5.62 -61.76
C ASP A 16 -16.15 -4.93 -60.77
N GLU A 17 -14.93 -5.44 -60.65
CA GLU A 17 -13.89 -4.91 -59.75
C GLU A 17 -13.33 -3.56 -60.24
N THR A 18 -13.50 -3.23 -61.52
CA THR A 18 -13.02 -1.99 -62.15
C THR A 18 -13.98 -0.82 -61.97
N LYS A 19 -15.28 -1.10 -61.80
CA LYS A 19 -16.27 -0.12 -61.32
C LYS A 19 -16.03 0.13 -59.85
N ARG A 20 -15.03 0.96 -59.53
CA ARG A 20 -15.05 1.71 -58.28
C ARG A 20 -16.36 2.50 -58.27
N ASP A 21 -17.02 2.64 -57.12
CA ASP A 21 -18.21 3.50 -57.04
C ASP A 21 -17.79 4.92 -57.46
N ASP A 22 -17.95 5.22 -58.75
CA ASP A 22 -17.30 6.35 -59.40
C ASP A 22 -17.67 7.62 -58.63
N VAL A 23 -16.63 8.35 -58.20
CA VAL A 23 -16.83 9.67 -57.63
C VAL A 23 -17.39 10.53 -58.75
N LEU A 24 -18.73 10.64 -58.77
CA LEU A 24 -19.43 11.51 -59.71
C LEU A 24 -18.93 12.93 -59.50
N ASP A 25 -18.33 13.48 -60.54
CA ASP A 25 -17.88 14.87 -60.61
C ASP A 25 -19.00 15.76 -61.19
N LEU A 26 -19.17 16.95 -60.63
CA LEU A 26 -20.07 17.97 -61.16
C LEU A 26 -19.67 18.35 -62.60
N THR A 27 -18.39 18.32 -62.95
CA THR A 27 -17.93 18.66 -64.31
C THR A 27 -18.52 17.71 -65.37
N ASN A 28 -18.75 16.44 -65.04
CA ASN A 28 -19.40 15.49 -65.94
C ASN A 28 -20.85 15.89 -66.30
N LEU A 29 -21.57 16.56 -65.39
CA LEU A 29 -22.89 17.11 -65.69
C LEU A 29 -22.80 18.29 -66.66
N ILE A 30 -21.84 19.19 -66.44
CA ILE A 30 -21.65 20.40 -67.27
C ILE A 30 -21.22 20.02 -68.69
N GLU A 31 -20.36 19.00 -68.82
CA GLU A 31 -19.90 18.46 -70.11
C GLU A 31 -20.89 17.48 -70.77
N ASN A 32 -22.06 17.23 -70.18
CA ASN A 32 -23.08 16.28 -70.66
C ASN A 32 -22.58 14.82 -70.84
N ARG A 33 -21.70 14.36 -69.93
CA ARG A 33 -21.15 12.98 -69.94
C ARG A 33 -21.96 11.97 -69.12
N ILE A 34 -23.10 12.38 -68.56
CA ILE A 34 -23.95 11.53 -67.71
C ILE A 34 -25.22 11.13 -68.47
N ASP A 35 -25.47 9.82 -68.59
CA ASP A 35 -26.73 9.29 -69.12
C ASP A 35 -27.85 9.37 -68.05
N PRO A 36 -28.89 10.19 -68.25
CA PRO A 36 -29.97 10.35 -67.27
C PRO A 36 -30.79 9.07 -67.08
N HIS A 37 -30.96 8.23 -68.11
CA HIS A 37 -31.72 6.98 -67.99
C HIS A 37 -31.05 6.02 -67.01
N ARG A 38 -29.77 5.74 -67.24
CA ARG A 38 -28.97 4.87 -66.38
C ARG A 38 -28.83 5.45 -64.98
N PHE A 39 -28.63 6.76 -64.87
CA PHE A 39 -28.52 7.43 -63.57
C PHE A 39 -29.76 7.23 -62.71
N PHE A 40 -30.97 7.50 -63.21
CA PHE A 40 -32.19 7.36 -62.40
C PHE A 40 -32.66 5.92 -62.20
N GLU A 41 -32.19 4.97 -63.02
CA GLU A 41 -32.45 3.54 -62.82
C GLU A 41 -31.65 2.97 -61.63
N GLU A 42 -30.37 3.32 -61.51
CA GLU A 42 -29.48 2.81 -60.47
C GLU A 42 -29.59 3.58 -59.14
N ASN A 43 -30.26 4.73 -59.12
CA ASN A 43 -30.34 5.60 -57.94
C ASN A 43 -31.76 5.69 -57.36
N TYR A 44 -31.82 5.61 -56.02
CA TYR A 44 -33.05 5.78 -55.27
C TYR A 44 -33.27 7.27 -54.95
N VAL A 45 -34.51 7.74 -55.11
CA VAL A 45 -34.88 9.13 -54.84
C VAL A 45 -35.23 9.25 -53.36
N THR A 46 -34.29 9.75 -52.56
CA THR A 46 -34.46 9.95 -51.12
C THR A 46 -35.44 11.08 -50.82
N GLN A 47 -35.90 11.15 -49.57
CA GLN A 47 -36.74 12.24 -49.09
C GLN A 47 -36.01 13.59 -49.17
N GLY A 48 -34.71 13.62 -48.87
CA GLY A 48 -33.87 14.81 -49.05
C GLY A 48 -33.84 15.29 -50.51
N MET A 49 -33.68 14.35 -51.47
CA MET A 49 -33.76 14.66 -52.91
C MET A 49 -35.13 15.23 -53.30
N LYS A 50 -36.24 14.67 -52.78
CA LYS A 50 -37.58 15.20 -53.06
C LYS A 50 -37.74 16.64 -52.57
N ILE A 51 -37.28 16.94 -51.35
CA ILE A 51 -37.33 18.30 -50.79
C ILE A 51 -36.48 19.26 -51.62
N LEU A 52 -35.27 18.84 -52.04
CA LEU A 52 -34.40 19.62 -52.91
C LEU A 52 -35.08 19.94 -54.24
N PHE A 53 -35.62 18.92 -54.92
CA PHE A 53 -36.28 19.09 -56.22
C PHE A 53 -37.51 19.99 -56.10
N GLU A 54 -38.36 19.78 -55.09
CA GLU A 54 -39.54 20.60 -54.87
C GLU A 54 -39.18 22.06 -54.58
N THR A 55 -38.15 22.30 -53.76
CA THR A 55 -37.71 23.66 -53.40
C THR A 55 -37.16 24.39 -54.62
N ALA A 56 -36.28 23.75 -55.39
CA ALA A 56 -35.70 24.32 -56.60
C ALA A 56 -36.77 24.61 -57.68
N PHE A 57 -37.67 23.66 -57.93
CA PHE A 57 -38.73 23.86 -58.93
C PHE A 57 -39.77 24.89 -58.50
N LYS A 58 -40.13 24.99 -57.21
CA LYS A 58 -40.93 26.13 -56.72
C LYS A 58 -40.23 27.46 -56.97
N ARG A 59 -38.90 27.52 -56.78
CA ARG A 59 -38.12 28.72 -57.10
C ARG A 59 -38.18 29.05 -58.59
N PHE A 60 -37.97 28.09 -59.49
CA PHE A 60 -38.07 28.34 -60.93
C PHE A 60 -39.46 28.82 -61.38
N HIS A 61 -40.53 28.38 -60.72
CA HIS A 61 -41.90 28.87 -60.93
C HIS A 61 -42.21 30.21 -60.26
N ARG A 62 -41.23 30.84 -59.59
CA ARG A 62 -41.41 32.08 -58.78
C ARG A 62 -42.40 31.92 -57.62
N GLN A 63 -42.56 30.71 -57.11
CA GLN A 63 -43.45 30.36 -55.99
C GLN A 63 -42.70 30.27 -54.65
N SER A 64 -41.38 30.48 -54.65
CA SER A 64 -40.54 30.41 -53.44
C SER A 64 -39.60 31.62 -53.36
N ALA A 65 -39.55 32.25 -52.19
CA ALA A 65 -38.60 33.32 -51.87
C ALA A 65 -37.17 32.78 -51.65
N ALA A 66 -37.00 31.48 -51.38
CA ALA A 66 -35.70 30.88 -51.12
C ALA A 66 -34.90 30.69 -52.43
N GLY A 67 -33.90 31.56 -52.65
CA GLY A 67 -33.00 31.49 -53.79
C GLY A 67 -31.76 30.63 -53.57
N ILE A 68 -31.47 30.25 -52.32
CA ILE A 68 -30.25 29.53 -51.94
C ILE A 68 -30.63 28.26 -51.18
N ILE A 69 -30.06 27.14 -51.58
CA ILE A 69 -30.19 25.84 -50.94
C ILE A 69 -28.80 25.38 -50.53
N LYS A 70 -28.58 25.14 -49.24
CA LYS A 70 -27.34 24.59 -48.72
C LYS A 70 -27.53 23.08 -48.47
N LEU A 71 -26.71 22.27 -49.11
CA LEU A 71 -26.64 20.84 -48.82
C LEU A 71 -25.73 20.63 -47.60
N THR A 72 -26.34 20.48 -46.44
CA THR A 72 -25.64 20.27 -45.17
C THR A 72 -25.11 18.84 -45.07
N GLN A 73 -23.98 18.70 -44.38
CA GLN A 73 -23.33 17.40 -44.22
C GLN A 73 -23.80 16.71 -42.94
N ASN A 74 -24.36 15.51 -43.09
CA ASN A 74 -24.09 14.40 -42.16
C ASN A 74 -23.14 13.47 -42.94
N MET A 75 -21.95 13.24 -42.40
CA MET A 75 -20.69 13.02 -43.14
C MET A 75 -20.56 11.75 -43.99
N GLY A 76 -21.28 11.65 -45.12
CA GLY A 76 -20.84 10.81 -46.23
C GLY A 76 -21.79 10.75 -47.41
N GLY A 77 -21.23 11.05 -48.58
CA GLY A 77 -21.72 10.70 -49.92
C GLY A 77 -23.16 11.11 -50.24
N GLY A 78 -23.34 12.20 -50.99
CA GLY A 78 -24.66 12.50 -51.57
C GLY A 78 -24.84 13.91 -52.13
N LYS A 79 -24.02 14.89 -51.73
CA LYS A 79 -24.18 16.30 -52.15
C LYS A 79 -24.03 16.49 -53.66
N THR A 80 -22.88 16.14 -54.22
CA THR A 80 -22.64 16.16 -55.67
C THR A 80 -23.65 15.31 -56.41
N HIS A 81 -24.02 14.15 -55.85
CA HIS A 81 -25.05 13.29 -56.42
C HIS A 81 -26.43 13.98 -56.50
N ASN A 82 -26.84 14.70 -55.44
CA ASN A 82 -28.09 15.47 -55.39
C ASN A 82 -28.06 16.66 -56.36
N MET A 83 -26.93 17.36 -56.44
CA MET A 83 -26.72 18.43 -57.41
C MET A 83 -26.83 17.92 -58.85
N ILE A 84 -26.19 16.78 -59.15
CA ILE A 84 -26.28 16.12 -60.46
C ILE A 84 -27.71 15.71 -60.76
N ALA A 85 -28.39 15.07 -59.82
CA ALA A 85 -29.78 14.63 -60.02
C ALA A 85 -30.71 15.82 -60.31
N LEU A 86 -30.58 16.94 -59.58
CA LEU A 86 -31.33 18.16 -59.84
C LEU A 86 -30.96 18.76 -61.21
N GLY A 87 -29.66 18.82 -61.53
CA GLY A 87 -29.15 19.30 -62.80
C GLY A 87 -29.69 18.53 -64.01
N LEU A 88 -29.74 17.19 -63.91
CA LEU A 88 -30.35 16.33 -64.93
C LEU A 88 -31.85 16.62 -65.08
N LEU A 89 -32.61 16.80 -63.98
CA LEU A 89 -34.03 17.18 -64.06
C LEU A 89 -34.24 18.57 -64.68
N CYS A 90 -33.31 19.48 -64.48
CA CYS A 90 -33.30 20.80 -65.13
C CYS A 90 -33.04 20.69 -66.64
N GLN A 91 -32.05 19.87 -67.04
CA GLN A 91 -31.64 19.69 -68.43
C GLN A 91 -32.60 18.83 -69.27
N TYR A 92 -33.27 17.84 -68.65
CA TYR A 92 -34.09 16.82 -69.30
C TYR A 92 -35.53 16.77 -68.73
N PRO A 93 -36.45 17.61 -69.25
CA PRO A 93 -37.82 17.73 -68.75
C PRO A 93 -38.64 16.42 -68.70
N GLU A 94 -38.36 15.49 -69.60
CA GLU A 94 -39.04 14.20 -69.73
C GLU A 94 -38.93 13.30 -68.49
N PHE A 95 -37.88 13.49 -67.67
CA PHE A 95 -37.71 12.72 -66.43
C PHE A 95 -38.50 13.29 -65.25
N ARG A 96 -39.00 14.53 -65.34
CA ARG A 96 -39.66 15.22 -64.22
C ARG A 96 -40.90 14.47 -63.75
N ILE A 97 -41.76 14.02 -64.67
CA ILE A 97 -42.97 13.26 -64.32
C ILE A 97 -42.61 11.92 -63.66
N LYS A 98 -41.61 11.23 -64.21
CA LYS A 98 -41.16 9.93 -63.69
C LYS A 98 -40.57 10.02 -62.27
N ILE A 99 -39.87 11.11 -61.95
CA ILE A 99 -39.11 11.28 -60.71
C ILE A 99 -39.86 12.10 -59.64
N MET A 100 -40.60 13.12 -60.05
CA MET A 100 -41.30 14.06 -59.16
C MET A 100 -42.83 13.85 -59.14
N GLY A 101 -43.36 12.94 -59.96
CA GLY A 101 -44.80 12.66 -60.06
C GLY A 101 -45.58 13.78 -60.77
N ASP A 102 -46.89 13.86 -60.48
CA ASP A 102 -47.79 14.79 -61.17
C ASP A 102 -47.64 16.27 -60.72
N LYS A 103 -46.87 16.56 -59.67
CA LYS A 103 -46.77 17.91 -59.05
C LYS A 103 -46.38 19.03 -60.03
N PHE A 104 -45.62 18.70 -61.08
CA PHE A 104 -45.15 19.66 -62.09
C PHE A 104 -45.43 19.17 -63.53
N LYS A 105 -46.43 18.31 -63.70
CA LYS A 105 -46.77 17.68 -64.99
C LYS A 105 -47.07 18.70 -66.09
N ASP A 106 -47.78 19.77 -65.76
CA ASP A 106 -48.18 20.85 -66.66
C ASP A 106 -47.32 22.12 -66.52
N SER A 107 -46.07 21.95 -66.07
CA SER A 107 -45.14 23.07 -65.90
C SER A 107 -44.86 23.75 -67.25
N HIS A 108 -44.95 25.09 -67.28
CA HIS A 108 -44.51 25.91 -68.42
C HIS A 108 -42.99 25.99 -68.55
N LEU A 109 -42.24 25.40 -67.61
CA LEU A 109 -40.77 25.43 -67.63
C LEU A 109 -40.24 24.43 -68.65
N GLY A 110 -39.56 24.91 -69.68
CA GLY A 110 -38.78 24.10 -70.60
C GLY A 110 -37.46 23.60 -69.98
N LYS A 111 -36.43 23.43 -70.81
CA LYS A 111 -35.06 23.18 -70.34
C LYS A 111 -34.57 24.37 -69.50
N ILE A 112 -34.06 24.09 -68.31
CA ILE A 112 -33.49 25.11 -67.40
C ILE A 112 -31.98 25.15 -67.62
N LYS A 113 -31.40 26.35 -67.71
CA LYS A 113 -29.95 26.50 -67.86
C LYS A 113 -29.27 26.08 -66.56
N VAL A 114 -28.21 25.29 -66.66
CA VAL A 114 -27.43 24.81 -65.51
C VAL A 114 -26.00 25.28 -65.68
N VAL A 115 -25.46 25.92 -64.65
CA VAL A 115 -24.03 26.28 -64.54
C VAL A 115 -23.48 25.72 -63.25
N GLY A 116 -22.22 25.29 -63.27
CA GLY A 116 -21.59 24.61 -62.16
C GLY A 116 -20.15 25.05 -61.94
N PHE A 117 -19.70 25.09 -60.70
CA PHE A 117 -18.30 25.30 -60.35
C PHE A 117 -17.90 24.33 -59.25
N THR A 118 -16.81 23.59 -59.46
CA THR A 118 -16.21 22.72 -58.45
C THR A 118 -14.96 23.38 -57.90
N GLY A 119 -14.82 23.46 -56.57
CA GLY A 119 -13.63 24.05 -55.97
C GLY A 119 -12.36 23.21 -56.17
N ARG A 120 -12.45 22.02 -56.80
CA ARG A 120 -11.28 21.27 -57.28
C ARG A 120 -10.63 21.93 -58.50
N GLU A 121 -11.37 22.71 -59.28
CA GLU A 121 -10.84 23.53 -60.39
C GLU A 121 -10.21 24.82 -59.84
N SER A 122 -9.16 24.65 -59.03
CA SER A 122 -8.50 25.73 -58.31
C SER A 122 -7.84 26.78 -59.21
N ASP A 123 -7.45 26.40 -60.42
CA ASP A 123 -6.70 27.21 -61.39
C ASP A 123 -7.58 28.11 -62.27
N ALA A 124 -8.89 28.21 -62.00
CA ALA A 124 -9.82 29.04 -62.75
C ALA A 124 -9.30 30.49 -62.93
N PRO A 125 -9.04 30.94 -64.18
CA PRO A 125 -8.24 32.14 -64.45
C PRO A 125 -8.90 33.45 -64.01
N TYR A 126 -10.24 33.49 -64.00
CA TYR A 126 -11.04 34.66 -63.60
C TYR A 126 -11.88 34.40 -62.34
N GLY A 127 -11.50 33.36 -61.58
CA GLY A 127 -12.23 32.89 -60.41
C GLY A 127 -13.67 32.44 -60.69
N ILE A 128 -14.43 32.24 -59.61
CA ILE A 128 -15.79 31.68 -59.66
C ILE A 128 -16.73 32.51 -60.55
N TRP A 129 -16.66 33.84 -60.46
CA TRP A 129 -17.55 34.73 -61.21
C TRP A 129 -17.26 34.73 -62.71
N GLY A 130 -15.98 34.64 -63.10
CA GLY A 130 -15.61 34.48 -64.50
C GLY A 130 -16.03 33.13 -65.07
N ALA A 131 -15.87 32.04 -64.31
CA ALA A 131 -16.32 30.71 -64.72
C ALA A 131 -17.85 30.65 -64.94
N ILE A 132 -18.63 31.25 -64.03
CA ILE A 132 -20.09 31.37 -64.19
C ILE A 132 -20.44 32.24 -65.41
N ALA A 133 -19.78 33.39 -65.59
CA ALA A 133 -20.05 34.27 -66.73
C ALA A 133 -19.71 33.60 -68.07
N GLU A 134 -18.65 32.81 -68.12
CA GLU A 134 -18.23 32.03 -69.29
C GLU A 134 -19.26 30.95 -69.66
N GLN A 135 -19.70 30.12 -68.70
CA GLN A 135 -20.76 29.12 -68.93
C GLN A 135 -22.10 29.75 -69.33
N LEU A 136 -22.36 30.99 -68.88
CA LEU A 136 -23.53 31.75 -69.31
C LEU A 136 -23.40 32.34 -70.72
N GLY A 137 -22.21 32.35 -71.32
CA GLY A 137 -21.92 33.04 -72.59
C GLY A 137 -21.89 34.57 -72.45
N LYS A 138 -21.71 35.08 -71.23
CA LYS A 138 -21.77 36.52 -70.87
C LYS A 138 -20.42 37.04 -70.32
N LYS A 139 -19.31 36.40 -70.69
CA LYS A 139 -17.95 36.69 -70.19
C LYS A 139 -17.57 38.17 -70.25
N GLU A 140 -17.95 38.86 -71.33
CA GLU A 140 -17.66 40.29 -71.54
C GLU A 140 -18.31 41.23 -70.50
N MET A 141 -19.44 40.85 -69.90
CA MET A 141 -20.12 41.70 -68.91
C MET A 141 -19.30 41.93 -67.64
N PHE A 142 -18.35 41.04 -67.36
CA PHE A 142 -17.48 41.11 -66.18
C PHE A 142 -16.03 41.47 -66.53
N ARG A 143 -15.76 41.97 -67.74
CA ARG A 143 -14.41 42.32 -68.20
C ARG A 143 -13.66 43.25 -67.24
N ASP A 144 -14.37 44.24 -66.69
CA ASP A 144 -13.80 45.24 -65.78
C ASP A 144 -13.43 44.65 -64.40
N TYR A 145 -13.88 43.42 -64.09
CA TYR A 145 -13.57 42.69 -62.85
C TYR A 145 -12.43 41.66 -63.01
N TYR A 146 -11.82 41.55 -64.20
CA TYR A 146 -10.79 40.53 -64.47
C TYR A 146 -9.35 41.04 -64.31
N SER A 147 -9.10 42.35 -64.41
CA SER A 147 -7.76 42.93 -64.33
C SER A 147 -7.75 44.34 -63.72
N PRO A 148 -7.43 44.49 -62.42
CA PRO A 148 -7.15 43.41 -61.46
C PRO A 148 -8.42 42.62 -61.11
N LEU A 149 -8.26 41.42 -60.55
CA LEU A 149 -9.41 40.64 -60.06
C LEU A 149 -10.13 41.42 -58.95
N GLN A 150 -11.39 41.75 -59.18
CA GLN A 150 -12.24 42.50 -58.27
C GLN A 150 -13.57 41.79 -58.05
N ALA A 151 -14.11 41.89 -56.82
CA ALA A 151 -15.38 41.25 -56.48
C ALA A 151 -16.54 41.96 -57.19
N PRO A 152 -17.35 41.28 -58.04
CA PRO A 152 -18.56 41.87 -58.58
C PRO A 152 -19.53 42.27 -57.47
N GLY A 153 -20.12 43.46 -57.60
CA GLY A 153 -21.15 43.97 -56.70
C GLY A 153 -22.52 43.31 -56.91
N GLN A 154 -23.47 43.55 -56.00
CA GLN A 154 -24.83 43.00 -56.09
C GLN A 154 -25.52 43.33 -57.42
N SER A 155 -25.47 44.58 -57.88
CA SER A 155 -26.09 45.00 -59.15
C SER A 155 -25.45 44.35 -60.38
N ALA A 156 -24.15 44.06 -60.34
CA ALA A 156 -23.45 43.35 -61.40
C ALA A 156 -23.95 41.89 -61.51
N TRP A 157 -24.12 41.22 -60.37
CA TRP A 157 -24.73 39.88 -60.32
C TRP A 157 -26.17 39.86 -60.83
N VAL A 158 -27.00 40.83 -60.42
CA VAL A 158 -28.39 40.93 -60.92
C VAL A 158 -28.41 41.08 -62.44
N ASN A 159 -27.56 41.95 -63.00
CA ASN A 159 -27.50 42.15 -64.44
C ASN A 159 -26.99 40.92 -65.21
N LEU A 160 -26.03 40.17 -64.65
CA LEU A 160 -25.55 38.93 -65.25
C LEU A 160 -26.63 37.83 -65.26
N LEU A 161 -27.34 37.67 -64.14
CA LEU A 161 -28.20 36.50 -63.88
C LEU A 161 -29.67 36.69 -64.26
N LYS A 162 -30.15 37.93 -64.41
CA LYS A 162 -31.55 38.19 -64.81
C LYS A 162 -31.89 37.57 -66.17
N GLY A 163 -33.12 37.09 -66.31
CA GLY A 163 -33.65 36.52 -67.55
C GLY A 163 -34.31 35.16 -67.35
N GLU A 164 -33.80 34.15 -68.07
CA GLU A 164 -34.33 32.79 -68.07
C GLU A 164 -34.07 32.05 -66.74
N PRO A 165 -34.87 31.01 -66.40
CA PRO A 165 -34.63 30.18 -65.22
C PRO A 165 -33.22 29.57 -65.25
N LEU A 166 -32.51 29.68 -64.12
CA LEU A 166 -31.10 29.31 -64.00
C LEU A 166 -30.83 28.56 -62.70
N LEU A 167 -30.18 27.41 -62.81
CA LEU A 167 -29.60 26.66 -61.70
C LEU A 167 -28.10 26.93 -61.65
N ILE A 168 -27.60 27.38 -60.50
CA ILE A 168 -26.17 27.53 -60.19
C ILE A 168 -25.79 26.45 -59.18
N LEU A 169 -24.77 25.66 -59.47
CA LEU A 169 -24.26 24.58 -58.61
C LEU A 169 -22.84 24.94 -58.16
N LEU A 170 -22.62 25.08 -56.85
CA LEU A 170 -21.30 25.34 -56.27
C LEU A 170 -20.92 24.17 -55.38
N ASP A 171 -20.00 23.32 -55.84
CA ASP A 171 -19.57 22.12 -55.14
C ASP A 171 -18.14 22.26 -54.60
N GLU A 172 -17.90 21.70 -53.41
CA GLU A 172 -16.62 21.61 -52.72
C GLU A 172 -15.74 22.87 -52.84
N LEU A 173 -16.24 24.05 -52.44
CA LEU A 173 -15.47 25.30 -52.48
C LEU A 173 -14.21 25.40 -51.58
N PRO A 174 -14.03 24.65 -50.47
CA PRO A 174 -12.88 24.84 -49.58
C PRO A 174 -11.49 24.72 -50.24
N PRO A 175 -11.19 23.71 -51.10
CA PRO A 175 -9.90 23.62 -51.79
C PRO A 175 -9.61 24.83 -52.68
N TYR A 176 -10.63 25.38 -53.36
CA TYR A 176 -10.48 26.60 -54.16
C TYR A 176 -10.14 27.81 -53.29
N LEU A 177 -10.83 27.97 -52.15
CA LEU A 177 -10.60 29.08 -51.23
C LEU A 177 -9.22 29.01 -50.56
N GLU A 178 -8.73 27.80 -50.27
CA GLU A 178 -7.37 27.55 -49.79
C GLU A 178 -6.33 27.97 -50.84
N TYR A 179 -6.50 27.52 -52.09
CA TYR A 179 -5.64 27.95 -53.19
C TYR A 179 -5.71 29.46 -53.43
N ALA A 180 -6.91 30.06 -53.41
CA ALA A 180 -7.11 31.48 -53.59
C ALA A 180 -6.40 32.31 -52.51
N LYS A 181 -6.25 31.79 -51.29
CA LYS A 181 -5.48 32.47 -50.23
C LYS A 181 -3.99 32.61 -50.59
N SER A 182 -3.43 31.66 -51.33
CA SER A 182 -2.03 31.71 -51.78
C SER A 182 -1.77 32.79 -52.84
N LYS A 183 -2.82 33.37 -53.44
CA LYS A 183 -2.72 34.42 -54.47
C LYS A 183 -2.91 35.82 -53.88
N PRO A 184 -1.86 36.65 -53.76
CA PRO A 184 -1.98 38.02 -53.26
C PRO A 184 -2.71 38.92 -54.27
N ILE A 185 -3.56 39.82 -53.78
CA ILE A 185 -4.29 40.85 -54.55
C ILE A 185 -4.25 42.16 -53.77
N GLY A 186 -3.37 43.09 -54.19
CA GLY A 186 -3.10 44.33 -53.44
C GLY A 186 -2.62 44.03 -52.02
N ASP A 187 -3.20 44.70 -51.01
CA ASP A 187 -2.95 44.46 -49.58
C ASP A 187 -3.75 43.25 -49.01
N SER A 188 -4.44 42.50 -49.87
CA SER A 188 -5.30 41.35 -49.52
C SER A 188 -4.92 40.10 -50.33
N ASN A 189 -5.82 39.11 -50.39
CA ASN A 189 -5.66 37.91 -51.21
C ASN A 189 -6.95 37.58 -51.98
N LEU A 190 -6.84 36.71 -52.98
CA LEU A 190 -7.97 36.31 -53.83
C LEU A 190 -9.08 35.61 -53.03
N ALA A 191 -8.79 34.98 -51.89
CA ALA A 191 -9.83 34.40 -51.05
C ALA A 191 -10.77 35.48 -50.49
N VAL A 192 -10.26 36.61 -50.01
CA VAL A 192 -11.08 37.75 -49.53
C VAL A 192 -11.93 38.35 -50.67
N VAL A 193 -11.36 38.46 -51.87
CA VAL A 193 -12.11 38.92 -53.06
C VAL A 193 -13.22 37.92 -53.42
N THR A 194 -12.93 36.63 -53.35
CA THR A 194 -13.90 35.56 -53.65
C THR A 194 -15.02 35.51 -52.61
N THR A 195 -14.72 35.62 -51.32
CA THR A 195 -15.75 35.62 -50.26
C THR A 195 -16.68 36.82 -50.42
N THR A 196 -16.12 37.99 -50.75
CA THR A 196 -16.89 39.21 -51.05
C THR A 196 -17.79 39.02 -52.27
N ALA A 197 -17.27 38.44 -53.35
CA ALA A 197 -18.05 38.16 -54.56
C ALA A 197 -19.22 37.20 -54.31
N LEU A 198 -19.00 36.14 -53.52
CA LEU A 198 -20.03 35.17 -53.14
C LEU A 198 -21.07 35.78 -52.19
N ALA A 199 -20.67 36.59 -51.21
CA ALA A 199 -21.60 37.31 -50.35
C ALA A 199 -22.50 38.27 -51.16
N ASN A 200 -21.92 38.97 -52.15
CA ASN A 200 -22.68 39.82 -53.07
C ASN A 200 -23.65 39.01 -53.95
N LEU A 201 -23.25 37.82 -54.39
CA LEU A 201 -24.11 36.88 -55.14
C LEU A 201 -25.29 36.43 -54.28
N PHE A 202 -25.04 35.99 -53.04
CA PHE A 202 -26.10 35.50 -52.14
C PHE A 202 -27.13 36.60 -51.85
N ASN A 203 -26.67 37.83 -51.64
CA ASN A 203 -27.55 38.98 -51.48
C ASN A 203 -28.28 39.35 -52.78
N ALA A 204 -27.68 39.16 -53.95
CA ALA A 204 -28.35 39.39 -55.24
C ALA A 204 -29.50 38.40 -55.48
N LEU A 205 -29.35 37.13 -55.08
CA LEU A 205 -30.36 36.08 -55.25
C LEU A 205 -31.67 36.36 -54.48
N ASN A 206 -31.66 37.25 -53.48
CA ASN A 206 -32.87 37.65 -52.77
C ASN A 206 -33.65 38.79 -53.45
N LYS A 207 -33.16 39.31 -54.58
CA LYS A 207 -33.85 40.33 -55.38
C LYS A 207 -34.95 39.71 -56.24
N GLU A 208 -36.04 40.45 -56.45
CA GLU A 208 -37.22 39.99 -57.20
C GLU A 208 -36.86 39.63 -58.66
N GLU A 209 -35.93 40.38 -59.24
CA GLU A 209 -35.39 40.17 -60.58
C GLU A 209 -34.74 38.79 -60.77
N LEU A 210 -34.30 38.16 -59.68
CA LEU A 210 -33.68 36.82 -59.67
C LEU A 210 -34.60 35.75 -59.03
N SER A 211 -35.91 36.01 -58.96
CA SER A 211 -36.91 35.10 -58.37
C SER A 211 -37.01 33.72 -59.04
N ASN A 212 -36.41 33.52 -60.21
CA ASN A 212 -36.31 32.26 -60.94
C ASN A 212 -34.88 31.69 -61.02
N VAL A 213 -33.94 32.26 -60.25
CA VAL A 213 -32.57 31.74 -60.13
C VAL A 213 -32.47 30.96 -58.81
N CYS A 214 -31.91 29.76 -58.88
CA CYS A 214 -31.67 28.89 -57.73
C CYS A 214 -30.18 28.56 -57.63
N LEU A 215 -29.60 28.79 -56.47
CA LEU A 215 -28.24 28.39 -56.13
C LEU A 215 -28.28 27.18 -55.20
N VAL A 216 -27.56 26.12 -55.53
CA VAL A 216 -27.30 25.00 -54.63
C VAL A 216 -25.82 24.98 -54.30
N ILE A 217 -25.49 25.04 -53.00
CA ILE A 217 -24.12 25.07 -52.50
C ILE A 217 -23.87 23.88 -51.56
N SER A 218 -22.75 23.18 -51.73
CA SER A 218 -22.31 22.14 -50.80
C SER A 218 -21.75 22.77 -49.53
N ASP A 219 -21.85 22.08 -48.39
CA ASP A 219 -21.25 22.56 -47.14
C ASP A 219 -19.79 23.01 -47.28
N LEU A 220 -19.42 24.04 -46.52
CA LEU A 220 -18.15 24.76 -46.57
C LEU A 220 -17.18 24.34 -45.47
N ARG A 221 -17.61 23.42 -44.59
CA ARG A 221 -16.78 22.88 -43.51
C ARG A 221 -15.72 21.95 -44.09
N ALA A 222 -14.47 22.37 -44.02
CA ALA A 222 -13.33 21.51 -44.35
C ALA A 222 -13.23 20.39 -43.30
N THR A 223 -13.15 19.14 -43.75
CA THR A 223 -12.84 17.98 -42.90
C THR A 223 -11.32 17.82 -42.69
N TYR A 224 -10.55 18.88 -42.94
CA TYR A 224 -9.08 18.86 -42.88
C TYR A 224 -8.60 19.57 -41.62
N GLU A 225 -7.88 18.83 -40.78
CA GLU A 225 -7.19 19.31 -39.56
C GLU A 225 -6.00 20.24 -39.87
N SER A 226 -5.70 20.49 -41.15
CA SER A 226 -4.61 21.35 -41.60
C SER A 226 -5.12 22.72 -42.06
N GLY A 227 -5.38 23.64 -41.14
CA GLY A 227 -5.67 25.03 -41.50
C GLY A 227 -5.47 25.99 -40.33
N SER A 228 -4.66 27.04 -40.53
CA SER A 228 -4.40 28.09 -39.52
C SER A 228 -5.68 28.79 -39.04
N GLU A 229 -5.68 29.33 -37.81
CA GLU A 229 -6.81 30.05 -37.19
C GLU A 229 -7.42 31.16 -38.10
N LEU A 230 -6.58 31.76 -38.95
CA LEU A 230 -6.99 32.77 -39.95
C LEU A 230 -7.83 32.21 -41.11
N LEU A 231 -7.77 30.89 -41.42
CA LEU A 231 -8.68 30.26 -42.38
C LEU A 231 -10.07 30.11 -41.78
N GLN A 232 -10.15 29.72 -40.51
CA GLN A 232 -11.43 29.53 -39.83
C GLN A 232 -12.27 30.81 -39.79
N SER A 233 -11.66 31.99 -39.67
CA SER A 233 -12.41 33.26 -39.62
C SER A 233 -13.12 33.60 -40.94
N SER A 234 -12.43 33.53 -42.10
CA SER A 234 -13.03 33.85 -43.40
C SER A 234 -14.10 32.82 -43.84
N PHE A 235 -13.89 31.54 -43.52
CA PHE A 235 -14.91 30.51 -43.75
C PHE A 235 -16.14 30.70 -42.87
N LYS A 236 -15.94 31.08 -41.61
CA LYS A 236 -17.01 31.32 -40.64
C LYS A 236 -17.88 32.51 -41.02
N GLU A 237 -17.31 33.59 -41.55
CA GLU A 237 -18.06 34.74 -42.06
C GLU A 237 -18.97 34.37 -43.23
N LEU A 238 -18.43 33.65 -44.22
CA LEU A 238 -19.20 33.19 -45.38
C LEU A 238 -20.27 32.16 -44.96
N GLU A 239 -19.93 31.24 -44.06
CA GLU A 239 -20.87 30.23 -43.54
C GLU A 239 -22.04 30.88 -42.79
N ASN A 240 -21.78 31.90 -41.98
CA ASN A 240 -22.82 32.66 -41.28
C ASN A 240 -23.78 33.36 -42.26
N GLU A 241 -23.24 33.96 -43.33
CA GLU A 241 -24.03 34.63 -44.37
C GLU A 241 -24.92 33.62 -45.12
N VAL A 242 -24.37 32.45 -45.49
CA VAL A 242 -25.14 31.36 -46.13
C VAL A 242 -26.23 30.83 -45.20
N ASN A 243 -25.91 30.55 -43.93
CA ASN A 243 -26.88 30.01 -42.97
C ASN A 243 -28.05 30.97 -42.72
N ARG A 244 -27.86 32.29 -42.87
CA ARG A 244 -28.93 33.29 -42.74
C ARG A 244 -29.93 33.26 -43.92
N LEU A 245 -29.46 32.91 -45.11
CA LEU A 245 -30.21 33.07 -46.36
C LEU A 245 -30.65 31.75 -47.01
N ALA A 246 -30.02 30.63 -46.66
CA ALA A 246 -30.22 29.34 -47.31
C ALA A 246 -31.21 28.43 -46.59
N ILE A 247 -31.91 27.60 -47.35
CA ILE A 247 -32.60 26.42 -46.82
C ILE A 247 -31.58 25.29 -46.69
N ASN A 248 -31.43 24.75 -45.48
CA ASN A 248 -30.59 23.59 -45.22
C ASN A 248 -31.33 22.31 -45.57
N ILE A 249 -30.74 21.47 -46.41
CA ILE A 249 -31.29 20.16 -46.78
C ILE A 249 -30.24 19.09 -46.52
N GLU A 250 -30.64 18.07 -45.76
CA GLU A 250 -29.86 16.85 -45.59
C GLU A 250 -30.17 15.87 -46.74
N PRO A 251 -29.15 15.48 -47.54
CA PRO A 251 -29.36 14.64 -48.73
C PRO A 251 -29.96 13.25 -48.48
N VAL A 252 -29.57 12.60 -47.39
CA VAL A 252 -29.99 11.23 -47.02
C VAL A 252 -30.12 11.16 -45.50
N ASN A 253 -31.25 10.66 -45.00
CA ASN A 253 -31.37 10.42 -43.56
C ASN A 253 -31.01 8.96 -43.25
N MET A 254 -29.80 8.74 -42.73
CA MET A 254 -29.31 7.39 -42.41
C MET A 254 -30.01 6.72 -41.22
N THR A 255 -30.90 7.42 -40.51
CA THR A 255 -31.77 6.82 -39.48
C THR A 255 -33.08 6.27 -40.06
N SER A 256 -33.37 6.55 -41.34
CA SER A 256 -34.55 6.05 -42.05
C SER A 256 -34.25 4.79 -42.87
N ASP A 257 -35.30 4.08 -43.29
CA ASP A 257 -35.19 2.85 -44.10
C ASP A 257 -34.68 3.10 -45.54
N GLU A 258 -34.36 4.36 -45.88
CA GLU A 258 -33.77 4.76 -47.17
C GLU A 258 -32.50 3.99 -47.51
N ILE A 259 -31.70 3.60 -46.51
CA ILE A 259 -30.46 2.84 -46.70
C ILE A 259 -30.71 1.51 -47.40
N TYR A 260 -31.78 0.79 -47.02
CA TYR A 260 -32.15 -0.47 -47.65
C TYR A 260 -32.64 -0.25 -49.07
N HIS A 261 -33.41 0.81 -49.31
CA HIS A 261 -33.87 1.16 -50.67
C HIS A 261 -32.71 1.53 -51.60
N ILE A 262 -31.71 2.25 -51.12
CA ILE A 262 -30.49 2.58 -51.86
C ILE A 262 -29.74 1.29 -52.21
N LEU A 263 -29.48 0.42 -51.22
CA LEU A 263 -28.79 -0.86 -51.44
C LEU A 263 -29.54 -1.76 -52.42
N ARG A 264 -30.86 -1.91 -52.26
CA ARG A 264 -31.73 -2.69 -53.18
C ARG A 264 -31.56 -2.22 -54.62
N LYS A 265 -31.68 -0.90 -54.85
CA LYS A 265 -31.68 -0.34 -56.21
C LYS A 265 -30.30 -0.39 -56.87
N ARG A 266 -29.23 -0.21 -56.09
CA ARG A 266 -27.84 -0.27 -56.55
C ARG A 266 -27.33 -1.69 -56.77
N LEU A 267 -27.69 -2.64 -55.91
CA LEU A 267 -27.11 -3.99 -55.92
C LEU A 267 -27.94 -5.00 -56.72
N PHE A 268 -29.26 -4.84 -56.81
CA PHE A 268 -30.16 -5.83 -57.42
C PHE A 268 -30.88 -5.30 -58.65
N LYS A 269 -30.99 -6.16 -59.66
CA LYS A 269 -31.78 -5.94 -60.89
C LYS A 269 -33.21 -6.44 -60.71
N VAL A 270 -33.38 -7.59 -60.08
CA VAL A 270 -34.67 -8.24 -59.84
C VAL A 270 -34.82 -8.52 -58.35
N LEU A 271 -36.01 -8.21 -57.82
CA LEU A 271 -36.44 -8.48 -56.46
C LEU A 271 -37.77 -9.25 -56.49
N PRO A 272 -38.08 -10.04 -55.45
CA PRO A 272 -39.26 -10.89 -55.41
C PRO A 272 -40.54 -10.11 -55.09
N SER A 273 -41.67 -10.80 -55.16
CA SER A 273 -42.98 -10.25 -54.77
C SER A 273 -43.14 -10.15 -53.25
N ASP A 274 -44.03 -9.27 -52.78
CA ASP A 274 -44.33 -9.12 -51.34
C ASP A 274 -44.79 -10.44 -50.69
N ALA A 275 -45.44 -11.33 -51.44
CA ALA A 275 -45.87 -12.64 -50.95
C ALA A 275 -44.67 -13.54 -50.58
N GLU A 276 -43.63 -13.57 -51.41
CA GLU A 276 -42.40 -14.32 -51.14
C GLU A 276 -41.61 -13.70 -49.97
N ILE A 277 -41.56 -12.37 -49.89
CA ILE A 277 -40.95 -11.67 -48.75
C ILE A 277 -41.68 -12.01 -47.43
N ASN A 278 -43.01 -12.05 -47.45
CA ASN A 278 -43.81 -12.42 -46.27
C ASN A 278 -43.58 -13.88 -45.84
N GLU A 279 -43.35 -14.81 -46.78
CA GLU A 279 -43.00 -16.20 -46.46
C GLU A 279 -41.67 -16.26 -45.68
N VAL A 280 -40.64 -15.55 -46.17
CA VAL A 280 -39.34 -15.45 -45.49
C VAL A 280 -39.48 -14.77 -44.12
N ALA A 281 -40.19 -13.65 -44.04
CA ALA A 281 -40.40 -12.92 -42.80
C ALA A 281 -41.10 -13.77 -41.73
N ASN A 282 -42.08 -14.60 -42.12
CA ASN A 282 -42.76 -15.51 -41.20
C ASN A 282 -41.84 -16.62 -40.68
N ALA A 283 -40.99 -17.18 -41.53
CA ALA A 283 -40.04 -18.21 -41.12
C ALA A 283 -39.04 -17.68 -40.08
N TYR A 284 -38.50 -16.47 -40.27
CA TYR A 284 -37.62 -15.83 -39.28
C TYR A 284 -38.35 -15.45 -38.01
N LYS A 285 -39.59 -14.95 -38.11
CA LYS A 285 -40.45 -14.69 -36.95
C LYS A 285 -40.62 -15.96 -36.10
N GLN A 286 -40.83 -17.11 -36.73
CA GLN A 286 -40.94 -18.38 -36.02
C GLN A 286 -39.61 -18.76 -35.33
N ALA A 287 -38.48 -18.70 -36.04
CA ALA A 287 -37.16 -19.02 -35.47
C ALA A 287 -36.82 -18.14 -34.24
N VAL A 288 -37.09 -16.83 -34.32
CA VAL A 288 -36.90 -15.90 -33.19
C VAL A 288 -37.90 -16.16 -32.07
N SER A 289 -39.13 -16.56 -32.39
CA SER A 289 -40.13 -16.93 -31.38
C SER A 289 -39.69 -18.16 -30.58
N GLU A 290 -39.15 -19.18 -31.24
CA GLU A 290 -38.60 -20.38 -30.59
C GLU A 290 -37.42 -20.03 -29.68
N ALA A 291 -36.46 -19.23 -30.15
CA ALA A 291 -35.32 -18.78 -29.35
C ALA A 291 -35.74 -17.94 -28.13
N LYS A 292 -36.78 -17.10 -28.28
CA LYS A 292 -37.34 -16.30 -27.18
C LYS A 292 -38.04 -17.17 -26.14
N GLN A 293 -38.82 -18.17 -26.55
CA GLN A 293 -39.48 -19.12 -25.65
C GLN A 293 -38.46 -19.93 -24.81
N MET A 294 -37.28 -20.21 -25.38
CA MET A 294 -36.17 -20.86 -24.67
C MET A 294 -35.36 -19.91 -23.77
N GLY A 295 -35.68 -18.61 -23.74
CA GLY A 295 -34.98 -17.60 -22.93
C GLY A 295 -33.63 -17.15 -23.48
N TYR A 296 -33.32 -17.46 -24.74
CA TYR A 296 -32.02 -17.10 -25.35
C TYR A 296 -31.97 -15.69 -25.94
N THR A 297 -33.11 -15.10 -26.29
CA THR A 297 -33.18 -13.73 -26.83
C THR A 297 -34.40 -12.98 -26.33
N ASN A 298 -34.28 -11.65 -26.27
CA ASN A 298 -35.37 -10.74 -25.94
C ASN A 298 -35.98 -10.05 -27.17
N VAL A 299 -35.45 -10.32 -28.37
CA VAL A 299 -35.91 -9.69 -29.62
C VAL A 299 -37.41 -10.01 -29.86
N PRO A 300 -38.28 -9.01 -30.05
CA PRO A 300 -39.68 -9.25 -30.36
C PRO A 300 -39.87 -9.88 -31.75
N PRO A 301 -40.54 -11.04 -31.87
CA PRO A 301 -40.74 -11.71 -33.17
C PRO A 301 -41.47 -10.85 -34.22
N ASP A 302 -42.46 -10.06 -33.79
CA ASP A 302 -43.21 -9.16 -34.69
C ASP A 302 -42.35 -8.02 -35.24
N GLN A 303 -41.39 -7.54 -34.45
CA GLN A 303 -40.44 -6.52 -34.90
C GLN A 303 -39.52 -7.08 -36.00
N ILE A 304 -39.10 -8.35 -35.89
CA ILE A 304 -38.33 -9.03 -36.93
C ILE A 304 -39.14 -9.19 -38.21
N PHE A 305 -40.43 -9.58 -38.10
CA PHE A 305 -41.30 -9.70 -39.27
C PHE A 305 -41.43 -8.37 -40.03
N ILE A 306 -41.75 -7.28 -39.34
CA ILE A 306 -41.89 -5.95 -39.96
C ILE A 306 -40.53 -5.51 -40.53
N GLY A 307 -39.46 -5.63 -39.74
CA GLY A 307 -38.13 -5.25 -40.16
C GLY A 307 -37.68 -5.97 -41.42
N ILE A 308 -37.96 -7.27 -41.58
CA ILE A 308 -37.58 -8.02 -42.78
C ILE A 308 -38.32 -7.49 -44.01
N LYS A 309 -39.61 -7.15 -43.91
CA LYS A 309 -40.35 -6.57 -45.04
C LYS A 309 -39.71 -5.25 -45.51
N ASP A 310 -39.29 -4.43 -44.56
CA ASP A 310 -38.70 -3.12 -44.83
C ASP A 310 -37.24 -3.20 -45.28
N SER A 311 -36.52 -4.29 -44.98
CA SER A 311 -35.08 -4.45 -45.29
C SER A 311 -34.72 -5.51 -46.34
N TYR A 312 -35.63 -6.41 -46.71
CA TYR A 312 -35.36 -7.51 -47.66
C TYR A 312 -34.65 -7.03 -48.94
N PRO A 313 -33.54 -7.65 -49.38
CA PRO A 313 -33.02 -8.96 -48.94
C PRO A 313 -32.02 -8.92 -47.77
N PHE A 314 -31.91 -7.79 -47.05
CA PHE A 314 -30.98 -7.64 -45.94
C PHE A 314 -31.63 -7.99 -44.59
N HIS A 315 -30.85 -8.47 -43.63
CA HIS A 315 -31.33 -8.67 -42.27
C HIS A 315 -31.51 -7.31 -41.54
N PRO A 316 -32.56 -7.10 -40.73
CA PRO A 316 -32.86 -5.79 -40.13
C PRO A 316 -31.78 -5.22 -39.20
N SER A 317 -31.01 -6.10 -38.55
CA SER A 317 -29.91 -5.70 -37.65
C SER A 317 -28.77 -4.97 -38.36
N LEU A 318 -28.71 -5.08 -39.69
CA LEU A 318 -27.65 -4.51 -40.50
C LEU A 318 -27.55 -2.99 -40.30
N ARG A 319 -28.69 -2.28 -40.32
CA ARG A 319 -28.77 -0.84 -40.03
C ARG A 319 -28.19 -0.50 -38.67
N ASP A 320 -28.62 -1.20 -37.63
CA ASP A 320 -28.24 -0.89 -36.25
C ASP A 320 -26.74 -1.15 -36.00
N LEU A 321 -26.17 -2.17 -36.65
CA LEU A 321 -24.75 -2.50 -36.59
C LEU A 321 -23.89 -1.48 -37.36
N TYR A 322 -24.28 -1.12 -38.58
CA TYR A 322 -23.57 -0.10 -39.36
C TYR A 322 -23.65 1.28 -38.74
N ALA A 323 -24.77 1.63 -38.10
CA ALA A 323 -24.94 2.91 -37.43
C ALA A 323 -23.85 3.16 -36.36
N ARG A 324 -23.26 2.10 -35.80
CA ARG A 324 -22.21 2.20 -34.76
C ARG A 324 -20.89 2.73 -35.29
N PHE A 325 -20.53 2.42 -36.53
CA PHE A 325 -19.23 2.80 -37.10
C PHE A 325 -19.32 3.67 -38.36
N LYS A 326 -20.53 4.11 -38.74
CA LYS A 326 -20.73 5.06 -39.84
C LYS A 326 -19.93 6.37 -39.61
N GLU A 327 -19.73 6.76 -38.35
CA GLU A 327 -19.04 8.01 -37.98
C GLU A 327 -17.53 7.85 -37.80
N ASN A 328 -16.98 6.67 -38.09
CA ASN A 328 -15.54 6.43 -37.98
C ASN A 328 -14.75 7.39 -38.90
N PRO A 329 -13.64 7.97 -38.41
CA PRO A 329 -12.73 8.74 -39.24
C PRO A 329 -12.27 7.95 -40.47
N GLY A 330 -12.36 8.56 -41.65
CA GLY A 330 -11.98 7.91 -42.91
C GLY A 330 -13.01 6.93 -43.50
N PHE A 331 -14.06 6.55 -42.77
CA PHE A 331 -15.13 5.70 -43.30
C PHE A 331 -16.16 6.51 -44.10
N GLN A 332 -16.39 6.13 -45.36
CA GLN A 332 -17.24 6.89 -46.28
C GLN A 332 -18.75 6.57 -46.16
N GLN A 333 -19.33 6.58 -44.95
CA GLN A 333 -20.75 6.27 -44.63
C GLN A 333 -21.51 5.46 -45.70
N THR A 334 -22.42 6.09 -46.48
CA THR A 334 -23.25 5.42 -47.49
C THR A 334 -22.44 4.73 -48.59
N ARG A 335 -21.33 5.35 -49.03
CA ARG A 335 -20.44 4.76 -50.07
C ARG A 335 -19.62 3.61 -49.51
N GLY A 336 -19.07 3.79 -48.31
CA GLY A 336 -18.32 2.75 -47.60
C GLY A 336 -19.20 1.52 -47.36
N LEU A 337 -20.45 1.74 -46.94
CA LEU A 337 -21.44 0.69 -46.79
C LEU A 337 -21.78 0.01 -48.13
N LEU A 338 -22.07 0.78 -49.18
CA LEU A 338 -22.40 0.21 -50.49
C LEU A 338 -21.25 -0.66 -51.01
N ARG A 339 -20.01 -0.18 -50.89
CA ARG A 339 -18.81 -0.93 -51.25
C ARG A 339 -18.70 -2.23 -50.45
N LEU A 340 -18.87 -2.18 -49.13
CA LEU A 340 -18.79 -3.36 -48.28
C LEU A 340 -19.90 -4.37 -48.64
N MET A 341 -21.15 -3.91 -48.79
CA MET A 341 -22.28 -4.77 -49.18
C MET A 341 -22.15 -5.32 -50.60
N ARG A 342 -21.50 -4.59 -51.51
CA ARG A 342 -21.17 -5.11 -52.84
C ARG A 342 -20.22 -6.29 -52.75
N ILE A 343 -19.17 -6.20 -51.92
CA ILE A 343 -18.23 -7.32 -51.69
C ILE A 343 -18.98 -8.50 -51.08
N VAL A 344 -19.84 -8.28 -50.06
CA VAL A 344 -20.67 -9.32 -49.44
C VAL A 344 -21.54 -10.03 -50.48
N VAL A 345 -22.32 -9.28 -51.28
CA VAL A 345 -23.21 -9.86 -52.30
C VAL A 345 -22.38 -10.58 -53.37
N SER A 346 -21.25 -10.02 -53.80
CA SER A 346 -20.34 -10.67 -54.74
C SER A 346 -19.86 -12.03 -54.21
N GLN A 347 -19.39 -12.09 -52.96
CA GLN A 347 -18.93 -13.33 -52.31
C GLN A 347 -20.06 -14.36 -52.15
N LEU A 348 -21.29 -13.93 -51.88
CA LEU A 348 -22.43 -14.84 -51.73
C LEU A 348 -22.88 -15.49 -53.05
N TYR A 349 -22.73 -14.80 -54.17
CA TYR A 349 -23.22 -15.24 -55.49
C TYR A 349 -22.14 -15.82 -56.42
N ARG A 350 -20.85 -15.56 -56.16
CA ARG A 350 -19.71 -16.12 -56.93
C ARG A 350 -19.34 -17.54 -56.47
N GLY A 351 -18.57 -18.24 -57.30
CA GLY A 351 -18.01 -19.58 -57.04
C GLY A 351 -18.88 -20.74 -57.55
N ASP A 352 -18.33 -21.96 -57.52
CA ASP A 352 -19.00 -23.16 -58.03
C ASP A 352 -20.21 -23.58 -57.17
N ASN A 353 -20.19 -23.23 -55.87
CA ASN A 353 -21.30 -23.45 -54.95
C ASN A 353 -21.66 -22.14 -54.22
N PRO A 354 -22.46 -21.26 -54.85
CA PRO A 354 -22.83 -19.98 -54.27
C PRO A 354 -23.54 -20.13 -52.91
N LYS A 355 -23.02 -19.46 -51.88
CA LYS A 355 -23.59 -19.48 -50.51
C LYS A 355 -25.04 -18.95 -50.49
N ALA A 356 -25.41 -18.08 -51.44
CA ALA A 356 -26.78 -17.58 -51.61
C ALA A 356 -27.84 -18.68 -51.80
N LYS A 357 -27.44 -19.90 -52.23
CA LYS A 357 -28.33 -21.08 -52.34
C LYS A 357 -28.73 -21.67 -50.99
N ASN A 358 -28.06 -21.31 -49.91
CA ASN A 358 -28.35 -21.81 -48.56
C ASN A 358 -28.74 -20.69 -47.59
N LYS A 359 -29.08 -19.51 -48.12
CA LYS A 359 -29.39 -18.31 -47.36
C LYS A 359 -30.71 -17.73 -47.82
N TYR A 360 -31.37 -17.02 -46.92
CA TYR A 360 -32.66 -16.36 -47.18
C TYR A 360 -32.61 -14.84 -47.02
N LEU A 361 -31.65 -14.36 -46.22
CA LEU A 361 -31.33 -12.95 -46.03
C LEU A 361 -29.81 -12.77 -46.06
N ILE A 362 -29.38 -11.55 -46.34
CA ILE A 362 -27.99 -11.13 -46.21
C ILE A 362 -27.79 -10.54 -44.81
N HIS A 363 -27.04 -11.23 -43.97
CA HIS A 363 -26.70 -10.82 -42.61
C HIS A 363 -25.41 -10.01 -42.58
N ALA A 364 -25.22 -9.29 -41.47
CA ALA A 364 -24.00 -8.54 -41.21
C ALA A 364 -22.75 -9.43 -41.13
N TYR A 365 -22.88 -10.74 -40.87
CA TYR A 365 -21.76 -11.69 -40.77
C TYR A 365 -21.56 -12.54 -42.04
N ASP A 366 -22.35 -12.34 -43.09
CA ASP A 366 -22.33 -13.16 -44.32
C ASP A 366 -21.15 -12.81 -45.27
N PHE A 367 -19.98 -12.50 -44.70
CA PHE A 367 -18.73 -12.25 -45.41
C PHE A 367 -17.64 -13.24 -45.04
N ASP A 368 -16.63 -13.33 -45.90
CA ASP A 368 -15.42 -14.13 -45.69
C ASP A 368 -14.23 -13.23 -45.38
N LEU A 369 -13.63 -13.37 -44.20
CA LEU A 369 -12.44 -12.61 -43.79
C LEU A 369 -11.13 -13.21 -44.32
N ASN A 370 -11.16 -14.44 -44.82
CA ASN A 370 -10.00 -15.02 -45.50
C ASN A 370 -9.87 -14.51 -46.95
N ASP A 371 -10.89 -13.81 -47.47
CA ASP A 371 -10.82 -13.10 -48.74
C ASP A 371 -10.03 -11.77 -48.59
N PRO A 372 -9.00 -11.52 -49.41
CA PRO A 372 -8.16 -10.33 -49.27
C PRO A 372 -8.90 -9.00 -49.45
N GLU A 373 -9.91 -8.95 -50.34
CA GLU A 373 -10.69 -7.73 -50.59
C GLU A 373 -11.51 -7.36 -49.36
N MET A 374 -12.22 -8.33 -48.77
CA MET A 374 -12.99 -8.14 -47.55
C MET A 374 -12.12 -7.85 -46.33
N HIS A 375 -11.02 -8.59 -46.14
CA HIS A 375 -10.07 -8.33 -45.05
C HIS A 375 -9.57 -6.88 -45.07
N SER A 376 -9.14 -6.42 -46.26
CA SER A 376 -8.71 -5.04 -46.48
C SER A 376 -9.84 -4.04 -46.20
N ALA A 377 -11.05 -4.31 -46.67
CA ALA A 377 -12.21 -3.45 -46.45
C ALA A 377 -12.53 -3.29 -44.95
N ILE A 378 -12.52 -4.38 -44.17
CA ILE A 378 -12.81 -4.34 -42.72
C ILE A 378 -11.67 -3.72 -41.93
N THR A 379 -10.41 -4.03 -42.26
CA THR A 379 -9.24 -3.43 -41.58
C THR A 379 -9.14 -1.93 -41.84
N GLN A 380 -9.57 -1.44 -43.02
CA GLN A 380 -9.68 -0.01 -43.29
C GLN A 380 -10.69 0.71 -42.38
N VAL A 381 -11.73 0.03 -41.89
CA VAL A 381 -12.71 0.61 -40.97
C VAL A 381 -12.10 0.80 -39.57
N LYS A 382 -11.34 -0.18 -39.09
CA LYS A 382 -10.69 -0.15 -37.77
C LYS A 382 -9.39 -0.96 -37.75
N PRO A 383 -8.24 -0.35 -38.08
CA PRO A 383 -6.96 -1.06 -38.18
C PRO A 383 -6.51 -1.74 -36.89
N SER A 384 -6.91 -1.20 -35.74
CA SER A 384 -6.52 -1.70 -34.41
C SER A 384 -7.00 -3.12 -34.12
N LEU A 385 -8.02 -3.62 -34.82
CA LEU A 385 -8.55 -4.97 -34.64
C LEU A 385 -7.89 -6.03 -35.54
N ALA A 386 -6.85 -5.70 -36.31
CA ALA A 386 -6.18 -6.65 -37.20
C ALA A 386 -5.67 -7.91 -36.45
N ASN A 387 -5.09 -7.73 -35.26
CA ASN A 387 -4.62 -8.86 -34.44
C ASN A 387 -5.77 -9.74 -33.94
N ALA A 388 -6.89 -9.12 -33.55
CA ALA A 388 -8.09 -9.84 -33.15
C ALA A 388 -8.65 -10.69 -34.30
N ILE A 389 -8.69 -10.12 -35.51
CA ILE A 389 -9.10 -10.84 -36.72
C ILE A 389 -8.19 -12.05 -36.96
N ALA A 390 -6.88 -11.83 -36.99
CA ALA A 390 -5.90 -12.85 -37.36
C ALA A 390 -5.77 -14.00 -36.36
N HIS A 391 -5.99 -13.76 -35.06
CA HIS A 391 -5.88 -14.78 -34.02
C HIS A 391 -7.25 -15.40 -33.67
N ASP A 392 -8.25 -14.57 -33.40
CA ASP A 392 -9.51 -15.06 -32.84
C ASP A 392 -10.54 -15.42 -33.91
N ILE A 393 -10.57 -14.73 -35.05
CA ILE A 393 -11.73 -14.77 -35.97
C ILE A 393 -11.46 -15.58 -37.23
N ALA A 394 -10.43 -15.24 -38.02
CA ALA A 394 -10.17 -15.88 -39.31
C ALA A 394 -8.67 -15.92 -39.64
N SER A 395 -8.16 -17.12 -39.91
CA SER A 395 -6.74 -17.36 -40.19
C SER A 395 -6.55 -18.64 -41.02
N SER A 396 -7.36 -18.81 -42.06
CA SER A 396 -7.33 -19.97 -42.97
C SER A 396 -7.38 -21.32 -42.23
N GLY A 397 -8.27 -21.43 -41.26
CA GLY A 397 -8.50 -22.63 -40.44
C GLY A 397 -7.73 -22.69 -39.13
N LYS A 398 -6.93 -21.67 -38.79
CA LYS A 398 -6.08 -21.64 -37.58
C LYS A 398 -6.60 -20.71 -36.49
N SER A 399 -7.61 -19.89 -36.76
CA SER A 399 -8.14 -18.98 -35.75
C SER A 399 -8.87 -19.74 -34.64
N VAL A 400 -9.08 -19.09 -33.50
CA VAL A 400 -9.85 -19.68 -32.40
C VAL A 400 -11.27 -20.04 -32.85
N ALA A 401 -11.97 -19.15 -33.55
CA ALA A 401 -13.33 -19.40 -34.04
C ALA A 401 -13.39 -20.55 -35.04
N GLU A 402 -12.46 -20.61 -36.00
CA GLU A 402 -12.38 -21.71 -36.99
C GLU A 402 -12.08 -23.05 -36.32
N THR A 403 -11.21 -23.07 -35.30
CA THR A 403 -10.85 -24.28 -34.56
C THR A 403 -12.02 -24.80 -33.71
N VAL A 404 -12.77 -23.91 -33.05
CA VAL A 404 -13.97 -24.28 -32.28
C VAL A 404 -15.04 -24.87 -33.20
N ASP A 405 -15.27 -24.22 -34.35
CA ASP A 405 -16.21 -24.69 -35.36
C ASP A 405 -15.82 -26.07 -35.93
N ALA A 406 -14.53 -26.26 -36.25
CA ALA A 406 -14.01 -27.55 -36.73
C ALA A 406 -14.19 -28.68 -35.70
N ALA A 407 -14.02 -28.40 -34.41
CA ALA A 407 -14.22 -29.37 -33.34
C ALA A 407 -15.70 -29.76 -33.14
N LEU A 408 -16.62 -28.82 -33.39
CA LEU A 408 -18.06 -29.03 -33.27
C LEU A 408 -18.73 -29.52 -34.57
N GLY A 409 -18.05 -29.42 -35.71
CA GLY A 409 -18.56 -29.82 -37.02
C GLY A 409 -19.58 -28.84 -37.61
N GLU A 410 -19.52 -27.56 -37.23
CA GLU A 410 -20.47 -26.50 -37.61
C GLU A 410 -19.75 -25.19 -37.96
N SER A 411 -20.47 -24.13 -38.32
CA SER A 411 -19.91 -22.81 -38.65
C SER A 411 -20.45 -21.66 -37.78
N HIS A 412 -21.04 -22.00 -36.64
CA HIS A 412 -21.78 -21.05 -35.81
C HIS A 412 -20.88 -20.05 -35.09
N MET A 413 -19.67 -20.47 -34.71
CA MET A 413 -18.73 -19.64 -33.99
C MET A 413 -18.12 -18.57 -34.90
N GLN A 414 -17.78 -18.89 -36.15
CA GLN A 414 -17.33 -17.90 -37.12
C GLN A 414 -18.40 -16.84 -37.41
N ASP A 415 -19.66 -17.25 -37.58
CA ASP A 415 -20.77 -16.30 -37.77
C ASP A 415 -20.91 -15.36 -36.56
N LEU A 416 -20.85 -15.92 -35.35
CA LEU A 416 -20.94 -15.17 -34.11
C LEU A 416 -19.75 -14.22 -33.92
N ALA A 417 -18.52 -14.67 -34.17
CA ALA A 417 -17.32 -13.86 -34.07
C ALA A 417 -17.33 -12.70 -35.08
N LYS A 418 -17.75 -12.95 -36.33
CA LYS A 418 -17.93 -11.89 -37.34
C LYS A 418 -19.01 -10.88 -36.93
N LEU A 419 -20.12 -11.35 -36.35
CA LEU A 419 -21.18 -10.46 -35.86
C LEU A 419 -20.68 -9.56 -34.72
N ILE A 420 -19.95 -10.13 -33.75
CA ILE A 420 -19.32 -9.35 -32.67
C ILE A 420 -18.28 -8.38 -33.24
N LEU A 421 -17.48 -8.80 -34.21
CA LEU A 421 -16.52 -7.93 -34.89
C LEU A 421 -17.20 -6.70 -35.47
N VAL A 422 -18.26 -6.87 -36.26
CA VAL A 422 -19.01 -5.74 -36.85
C VAL A 422 -19.51 -4.79 -35.76
N SER A 423 -20.01 -5.32 -34.64
CA SER A 423 -20.43 -4.50 -33.50
C SER A 423 -19.29 -3.83 -32.71
N SER A 424 -18.04 -4.22 -32.97
CA SER A 424 -16.82 -3.70 -32.34
C SER A 424 -16.06 -2.70 -33.22
N LEU A 425 -16.51 -2.48 -34.47
CA LEU A 425 -15.86 -1.62 -35.45
C LEU A 425 -15.96 -0.13 -35.13
N ALA A 426 -16.80 0.30 -34.19
CA ALA A 426 -16.93 1.72 -33.86
C ALA A 426 -15.61 2.30 -33.31
N ASP A 427 -15.20 3.45 -33.83
CA ASP A 427 -13.94 4.13 -33.49
C ASP A 427 -14.17 5.62 -33.20
N VAL A 428 -15.23 5.90 -32.44
CA VAL A 428 -15.58 7.23 -31.95
C VAL A 428 -15.60 7.25 -30.41
N PRO A 429 -15.33 8.40 -29.76
CA PRO A 429 -15.37 8.49 -28.30
C PRO A 429 -16.73 8.07 -27.74
N ASN A 430 -16.73 7.26 -26.68
CA ASN A 430 -17.94 6.76 -26.01
C ASN A 430 -18.90 5.95 -26.90
N ALA A 431 -18.40 5.34 -27.99
CA ALA A 431 -19.21 4.44 -28.81
C ALA A 431 -19.71 3.22 -28.03
N LEU A 432 -20.94 2.80 -28.32
CA LEU A 432 -21.48 1.53 -27.82
C LEU A 432 -20.82 0.36 -28.59
N LEU A 433 -19.84 -0.27 -27.96
CA LEU A 433 -19.16 -1.45 -28.49
C LEU A 433 -19.89 -2.74 -28.09
N GLY A 434 -19.91 -3.68 -29.02
CA GLY A 434 -20.33 -5.05 -28.71
C GLY A 434 -21.83 -5.31 -28.64
N LEU A 435 -22.14 -6.58 -28.44
CA LEU A 435 -23.50 -7.09 -28.31
C LEU A 435 -23.63 -7.92 -27.04
N SER A 436 -24.78 -7.81 -26.39
CA SER A 436 -25.17 -8.78 -25.37
C SER A 436 -25.38 -10.16 -26.01
N LEU A 437 -25.30 -11.21 -25.21
CA LEU A 437 -25.57 -12.57 -25.68
C LEU A 437 -26.96 -12.70 -26.32
N GLN A 438 -27.96 -12.04 -25.72
CA GLN A 438 -29.35 -12.09 -26.19
C GLN A 438 -29.55 -11.37 -27.53
N GLU A 439 -28.89 -10.22 -27.74
CA GLU A 439 -28.87 -9.53 -29.04
C GLU A 439 -28.14 -10.37 -30.09
N THR A 440 -26.97 -10.91 -29.73
CA THR A 440 -26.15 -11.75 -30.62
C THR A 440 -26.93 -12.96 -31.12
N ILE A 441 -27.58 -13.68 -30.21
CA ILE A 441 -28.43 -14.82 -30.56
C ILE A 441 -29.62 -14.38 -31.41
N GLY A 442 -30.28 -13.28 -31.05
CA GLY A 442 -31.42 -12.76 -31.82
C GLY A 442 -31.09 -12.45 -33.28
N TYR A 443 -29.90 -11.89 -33.55
CA TYR A 443 -29.44 -11.59 -34.91
C TYR A 443 -28.88 -12.81 -35.67
N LEU A 444 -28.55 -13.88 -34.95
CA LEU A 444 -28.04 -15.13 -35.53
C LEU A 444 -29.18 -16.12 -35.85
N CYS A 445 -30.39 -15.89 -35.33
CA CYS A 445 -31.54 -16.73 -35.59
C CYS A 445 -31.86 -16.78 -37.09
N GLU A 446 -31.85 -17.98 -37.66
CA GLU A 446 -32.14 -18.25 -39.06
C GLU A 446 -33.03 -19.51 -39.13
N PRO A 447 -34.00 -19.60 -40.07
CA PRO A 447 -34.81 -20.80 -40.23
C PRO A 447 -33.95 -22.07 -40.40
N GLY A 448 -34.17 -23.06 -39.54
CA GLY A 448 -33.45 -24.34 -39.55
C GLY A 448 -32.11 -24.36 -38.79
N LYS A 449 -31.68 -23.24 -38.18
CA LYS A 449 -30.43 -23.15 -37.38
C LYS A 449 -30.68 -23.50 -35.91
N ASP A 450 -29.93 -24.45 -35.34
CA ASP A 450 -30.10 -24.87 -33.94
C ASP A 450 -29.33 -23.96 -32.97
N ILE A 451 -30.06 -23.03 -32.35
CA ILE A 451 -29.46 -22.01 -31.47
C ILE A 451 -28.84 -22.60 -30.18
N ARG A 452 -29.21 -23.82 -29.78
CA ARG A 452 -28.69 -24.43 -28.54
C ARG A 452 -27.19 -24.71 -28.61
N ARG A 453 -26.67 -24.99 -29.81
CA ARG A 453 -25.25 -25.28 -30.05
C ARG A 453 -24.39 -24.03 -30.03
N VAL A 454 -24.96 -22.88 -30.39
CA VAL A 454 -24.29 -21.57 -30.39
C VAL A 454 -23.74 -21.21 -29.01
N LYS A 455 -24.52 -21.47 -27.94
CA LYS A 455 -24.08 -21.17 -26.57
C LYS A 455 -22.83 -21.97 -26.18
N ARG A 456 -22.81 -23.27 -26.50
CA ARG A 456 -21.65 -24.13 -26.22
C ARG A 456 -20.40 -23.67 -26.98
N ALA A 457 -20.56 -23.35 -28.26
CA ALA A 457 -19.46 -22.82 -29.07
C ALA A 457 -18.92 -21.51 -28.49
N LEU A 458 -19.80 -20.62 -28.02
CA LEU A 458 -19.41 -19.37 -27.38
C LEU A 458 -18.64 -19.58 -26.08
N ASP A 459 -19.11 -20.48 -25.21
CA ASP A 459 -18.43 -20.75 -23.93
C ASP A 459 -17.00 -21.26 -24.16
N GLU A 460 -16.80 -22.16 -25.15
CA GLU A 460 -15.46 -22.62 -25.54
C GLU A 460 -14.61 -21.50 -26.17
N PHE A 461 -15.23 -20.62 -26.97
CA PHE A 461 -14.55 -19.49 -27.59
C PHE A 461 -14.08 -18.45 -26.56
N VAL A 462 -14.93 -18.08 -25.60
CA VAL A 462 -14.59 -17.10 -24.54
C VAL A 462 -13.37 -17.55 -23.73
N MET A 463 -13.17 -18.85 -23.54
CA MET A 463 -12.01 -19.38 -22.81
C MET A 463 -10.69 -19.30 -23.60
N ARG A 464 -10.77 -19.27 -24.95
CA ARG A 464 -9.59 -19.38 -25.82
C ARG A 464 -9.25 -18.07 -26.55
N ALA A 465 -10.24 -17.20 -26.76
CA ALA A 465 -10.07 -15.94 -27.46
C ALA A 465 -9.14 -15.01 -26.69
N TRP A 466 -8.25 -14.33 -27.39
CA TRP A 466 -7.27 -13.42 -26.79
C TRP A 466 -7.77 -11.98 -26.72
N TYR A 467 -8.56 -11.55 -27.68
CA TYR A 467 -8.93 -10.16 -27.89
C TYR A 467 -10.41 -9.89 -27.63
N LEU A 468 -11.16 -10.91 -27.18
CA LEU A 468 -12.55 -10.77 -26.75
C LEU A 468 -12.62 -10.26 -25.31
N HIS A 469 -13.41 -9.22 -25.12
CA HIS A 469 -13.68 -8.58 -23.82
C HIS A 469 -15.17 -8.55 -23.52
N THR A 470 -15.50 -8.36 -22.24
CA THR A 470 -16.86 -8.21 -21.75
C THR A 470 -16.97 -6.93 -20.92
N ASP A 471 -17.94 -6.08 -21.24
CA ASP A 471 -18.20 -4.85 -20.49
C ASP A 471 -18.95 -5.12 -19.17
N ARG A 472 -19.35 -4.05 -18.46
CA ARG A 472 -20.10 -4.16 -17.19
C ARG A 472 -21.49 -4.75 -17.38
N ASP A 473 -22.11 -4.54 -18.54
CA ASP A 473 -23.47 -4.97 -18.86
C ASP A 473 -23.50 -6.36 -19.53
N GLY A 474 -22.35 -7.04 -19.65
CA GLY A 474 -22.25 -8.36 -20.25
C GLY A 474 -22.19 -8.37 -21.78
N ARG A 475 -21.92 -7.23 -22.43
CA ARG A 475 -21.73 -7.14 -23.88
C ARG A 475 -20.33 -7.62 -24.27
N LEU A 476 -20.28 -8.44 -25.30
CA LEU A 476 -19.05 -8.98 -25.87
C LEU A 476 -18.57 -8.12 -27.03
N TYR A 477 -17.28 -7.82 -27.06
CA TYR A 477 -16.64 -6.99 -28.09
C TYR A 477 -15.16 -7.31 -28.23
N PHE A 478 -14.59 -7.03 -29.41
CA PHE A 478 -13.16 -7.14 -29.66
C PHE A 478 -12.42 -5.84 -29.36
N GLN A 479 -11.22 -5.96 -28.80
CA GLN A 479 -10.26 -4.87 -28.62
C GLN A 479 -8.89 -5.23 -29.17
N ASN A 480 -7.97 -4.26 -29.23
CA ASN A 480 -6.60 -4.46 -29.67
C ASN A 480 -5.67 -5.03 -28.57
N THR A 481 -6.12 -5.00 -27.32
CA THR A 481 -5.38 -5.53 -26.16
C THR A 481 -5.82 -6.96 -25.85
N ARG A 482 -4.86 -7.79 -25.42
CA ARG A 482 -5.17 -9.13 -24.93
C ARG A 482 -5.98 -9.05 -23.64
N ASN A 483 -6.90 -9.98 -23.43
CA ASN A 483 -7.63 -10.09 -22.19
C ASN A 483 -6.74 -10.68 -21.07
N LEU A 484 -7.17 -10.46 -19.83
CA LEU A 484 -6.45 -10.86 -18.63
C LEU A 484 -6.06 -12.34 -18.64
N ILE A 485 -6.94 -13.21 -19.12
CA ILE A 485 -6.74 -14.67 -19.10
C ILE A 485 -5.65 -15.08 -20.10
N ALA A 486 -5.74 -14.58 -21.33
CA ALA A 486 -4.75 -14.86 -22.37
C ALA A 486 -3.36 -14.33 -21.98
N GLU A 487 -3.33 -13.15 -21.37
CA GLU A 487 -2.09 -12.56 -20.88
C GLU A 487 -1.50 -13.33 -19.70
N LEU A 488 -2.32 -13.72 -18.72
CA LEU A 488 -1.92 -14.56 -17.60
C LEU A 488 -1.31 -15.87 -18.10
N ASN A 489 -1.99 -16.60 -18.97
CA ASN A 489 -1.51 -17.86 -19.52
C ASN A 489 -0.21 -17.67 -20.31
N SER A 490 -0.10 -16.61 -21.11
CA SER A 490 1.12 -16.29 -21.86
C SER A 490 2.31 -16.07 -20.92
N LEU A 491 2.12 -15.38 -19.80
CA LEU A 491 3.16 -15.16 -18.80
C LEU A 491 3.51 -16.46 -18.06
N VAL A 492 2.52 -17.24 -17.65
CA VAL A 492 2.71 -18.53 -16.98
C VAL A 492 3.53 -19.49 -17.85
N ASP A 493 3.22 -19.58 -19.15
CA ASP A 493 3.95 -20.41 -20.10
C ASP A 493 5.38 -19.90 -20.37
N SER A 494 5.60 -18.58 -20.25
CA SER A 494 6.92 -17.97 -20.43
C SER A 494 7.86 -18.19 -19.24
N TYR A 495 7.31 -18.44 -18.04
CA TYR A 495 8.10 -18.59 -16.82
C TYR A 495 8.68 -19.99 -16.66
N ASP A 496 9.98 -20.07 -16.38
CA ASP A 496 10.65 -21.30 -15.97
C ASP A 496 10.38 -21.65 -14.50
N ASN A 497 10.88 -22.80 -14.03
CA ASN A 497 10.66 -23.22 -12.65
C ASN A 497 11.50 -22.44 -11.63
N ASP A 498 12.64 -21.85 -12.02
CA ASP A 498 13.50 -21.09 -11.11
C ASP A 498 12.88 -19.72 -10.78
N SER A 499 12.22 -19.12 -11.76
CA SER A 499 11.41 -17.91 -11.61
C SER A 499 10.22 -18.13 -10.66
N ALA A 500 9.60 -19.32 -10.71
CA ALA A 500 8.54 -19.75 -9.80
C ALA A 500 9.07 -20.01 -8.38
N ARG A 501 10.26 -20.63 -8.25
CA ARG A 501 10.93 -20.86 -6.96
C ARG A 501 11.25 -19.55 -6.25
N LYS A 502 11.71 -18.53 -6.99
CA LYS A 502 12.01 -17.21 -6.42
C LYS A 502 10.74 -16.55 -5.87
N GLU A 503 9.64 -16.62 -6.60
CA GLU A 503 8.33 -16.12 -6.15
C GLU A 503 7.87 -16.87 -4.89
N LEU A 504 7.94 -18.20 -4.93
CA LEU A 504 7.52 -19.06 -3.83
C LEU A 504 8.39 -18.84 -2.58
N ARG A 505 9.69 -18.59 -2.74
CA ARG A 505 10.60 -18.22 -1.65
C ARG A 505 10.10 -16.96 -0.94
N ALA A 506 9.88 -15.88 -1.69
CA ALA A 506 9.40 -14.62 -1.11
C ALA A 506 8.04 -14.79 -0.41
N PHE A 507 7.11 -15.51 -1.04
CA PHE A 507 5.80 -15.80 -0.48
C PHE A 507 5.88 -16.57 0.85
N LEU A 508 6.65 -17.66 0.89
CA LEU A 508 6.78 -18.49 2.09
C LEU A 508 7.59 -17.80 3.19
N GLU A 509 8.62 -17.01 2.85
CA GLU A 509 9.36 -16.19 3.81
C GLU A 509 8.45 -15.21 4.55
N GLU A 510 7.51 -14.58 3.83
CA GLU A 510 6.50 -13.71 4.44
C GLU A 510 5.56 -14.50 5.36
N LYS A 511 5.06 -15.66 4.90
CA LYS A 511 4.08 -16.48 5.62
C LYS A 511 4.64 -17.19 6.87
N PHE A 512 5.93 -17.46 6.91
CA PHE A 512 6.63 -18.06 8.04
C PHE A 512 7.55 -17.07 8.78
N LYS A 513 7.40 -15.76 8.52
CA LYS A 513 8.17 -14.72 9.19
C LYS A 513 7.94 -14.80 10.72
N PRO A 514 8.99 -14.86 11.54
CA PRO A 514 8.84 -14.80 12.98
C PRO A 514 8.47 -13.37 13.41
N ASN A 515 7.24 -13.19 13.90
CA ASN A 515 6.74 -11.92 14.43
C ASN A 515 6.88 -11.86 15.95
N ILE A 516 6.59 -12.97 16.64
CA ILE A 516 6.81 -13.10 18.10
C ILE A 516 8.29 -13.39 18.36
N GLY A 517 8.90 -14.26 17.55
CA GLY A 517 10.29 -14.64 17.64
C GLY A 517 10.65 -15.43 18.88
N ASP A 518 9.67 -16.09 19.54
CA ASP A 518 9.93 -16.89 20.74
C ASP A 518 10.43 -18.31 20.42
N CYS A 519 9.82 -18.95 19.44
CA CYS A 519 10.13 -20.33 19.06
C CYS A 519 11.30 -20.43 18.07
N TYR A 520 11.33 -19.56 17.06
CA TYR A 520 12.43 -19.43 16.12
C TYR A 520 12.62 -17.97 15.71
N GLN A 521 13.84 -17.60 15.36
CA GLN A 521 14.21 -16.20 15.08
C GLN A 521 14.66 -16.00 13.63
N ARG A 522 14.90 -17.09 12.90
CA ARG A 522 15.28 -17.06 11.49
C ARG A 522 14.45 -18.07 10.70
N VAL A 523 14.06 -17.68 9.50
CA VAL A 523 13.46 -18.57 8.50
C VAL A 523 14.29 -18.52 7.23
N LEU A 524 14.56 -19.68 6.64
CA LEU A 524 15.23 -19.83 5.35
C LEU A 524 14.34 -20.69 4.46
N VAL A 525 14.04 -20.22 3.24
CA VAL A 525 13.19 -20.96 2.30
C VAL A 525 13.99 -21.36 1.07
N PHE A 526 14.09 -22.67 0.84
CA PHE A 526 14.90 -23.27 -0.21
C PHE A 526 16.35 -22.73 -0.26
N PRO A 527 17.07 -22.68 0.88
CA PRO A 527 18.49 -22.33 0.86
C PRO A 527 19.30 -23.44 0.18
N ALA A 528 20.47 -23.13 -0.36
CA ALA A 528 21.45 -24.18 -0.62
C ALA A 528 21.95 -24.74 0.73
N VAL A 529 22.34 -26.02 0.77
CA VAL A 529 22.69 -26.69 2.06
C VAL A 529 23.91 -26.03 2.73
N ASP A 530 24.85 -25.54 1.93
CA ASP A 530 26.04 -24.80 2.32
C ASP A 530 25.76 -23.35 2.78
N GLU A 531 24.60 -22.79 2.45
CA GLU A 531 24.16 -21.46 2.91
C GLU A 531 23.49 -21.51 4.30
N ILE A 532 23.24 -22.71 4.86
CA ILE A 532 22.57 -22.86 6.16
C ILE A 532 23.57 -22.62 7.29
N GLU A 533 23.65 -21.38 7.75
CA GLU A 533 24.47 -21.00 8.91
C GLU A 533 23.66 -20.96 10.21
N LEU A 534 23.99 -21.85 11.15
CA LEU A 534 23.39 -21.87 12.49
C LEU A 534 24.17 -20.98 13.46
N SER A 535 23.45 -20.30 14.36
CA SER A 535 24.05 -19.54 15.45
C SER A 535 23.74 -20.17 16.80
N GLU A 536 24.55 -19.88 17.80
CA GLU A 536 24.39 -20.42 19.15
C GLU A 536 23.10 -19.93 19.84
N ASP A 537 22.67 -18.71 19.51
CA ASP A 537 21.60 -17.96 20.19
C ASP A 537 20.23 -18.05 19.50
N LYS A 538 20.16 -18.43 18.22
CA LYS A 538 18.93 -18.41 17.42
C LYS A 538 18.56 -19.78 16.89
N VAL A 539 17.27 -20.07 16.90
CA VAL A 539 16.69 -21.23 16.22
C VAL A 539 16.29 -20.83 14.80
N THR A 540 16.69 -21.66 13.83
CA THR A 540 16.39 -21.47 12.41
C THR A 540 15.39 -22.50 11.91
N LEU A 541 14.31 -22.02 11.28
CA LEU A 541 13.36 -22.83 10.51
C LEU A 541 13.81 -22.88 9.04
N VAL A 542 14.02 -24.07 8.49
CA VAL A 542 14.40 -24.26 7.09
C VAL A 542 13.27 -24.94 6.33
N LEU A 543 12.67 -24.26 5.36
CA LEU A 543 11.71 -24.85 4.43
C LEU A 543 12.46 -25.43 3.24
N PHE A 544 12.18 -26.69 2.89
CA PHE A 544 12.87 -27.37 1.81
C PHE A 544 11.93 -28.18 0.92
N GLU A 545 12.29 -28.29 -0.37
CA GLU A 545 11.52 -29.06 -1.35
C GLU A 545 11.40 -30.54 -0.91
N PRO A 546 10.25 -31.20 -1.15
CA PRO A 546 10.10 -32.63 -0.93
C PRO A 546 11.19 -33.45 -1.64
N TYR A 547 11.78 -34.43 -0.94
CA TYR A 547 12.82 -35.26 -1.52
C TYR A 547 12.29 -36.10 -2.70
N THR A 548 12.96 -36.05 -3.85
CA THR A 548 12.54 -36.75 -5.08
C THR A 548 12.85 -38.25 -5.06
N GLY A 549 13.84 -38.68 -4.27
CA GLY A 549 14.35 -40.05 -4.22
C GLY A 549 13.70 -40.98 -3.18
N GLY A 550 12.68 -40.54 -2.44
CA GLY A 550 11.99 -41.39 -1.46
C GLY A 550 11.18 -40.60 -0.42
N SER A 551 10.66 -41.30 0.60
CA SER A 551 9.93 -40.67 1.71
C SER A 551 10.89 -40.14 2.79
N GLY A 552 10.75 -38.88 3.16
CA GLY A 552 11.46 -38.29 4.30
C GLY A 552 12.22 -37.01 3.97
N LEU A 553 12.98 -36.51 4.96
CA LEU A 553 13.89 -35.37 4.79
C LEU A 553 15.00 -35.68 3.76
N HIS A 554 15.39 -34.68 2.98
CA HIS A 554 16.48 -34.78 2.01
C HIS A 554 17.76 -35.35 2.66
N PRO A 555 18.43 -36.36 2.06
CA PRO A 555 19.63 -36.98 2.64
C PRO A 555 20.74 -35.99 2.96
N ASP A 556 20.93 -34.96 2.13
CA ASP A 556 21.96 -33.94 2.36
C ASP A 556 21.64 -33.02 3.56
N LEU A 557 20.37 -32.74 3.83
CA LEU A 557 19.97 -32.04 5.05
C LEU A 557 20.17 -32.89 6.30
N ARG A 558 19.94 -34.22 6.18
CA ARG A 558 20.25 -35.15 7.28
C ARG A 558 21.76 -35.21 7.54
N LYS A 559 22.59 -35.30 6.50
CA LYS A 559 24.06 -35.25 6.62
C LYS A 559 24.54 -33.93 7.21
N PHE A 560 23.98 -32.80 6.76
CA PHE A 560 24.23 -31.48 7.33
C PHE A 560 23.96 -31.49 8.83
N TYR A 561 22.76 -31.90 9.24
CA TYR A 561 22.38 -31.98 10.65
C TYR A 561 23.30 -32.88 11.48
N GLU A 562 23.74 -34.02 10.93
CA GLU A 562 24.62 -34.96 11.61
C GLU A 562 26.04 -34.41 11.84
N ASN A 563 26.53 -33.54 10.95
CA ASN A 563 27.85 -32.93 11.02
C ASN A 563 27.88 -31.57 11.75
N GLU A 564 26.73 -30.94 11.94
CA GLU A 564 26.62 -29.61 12.51
C GLU A 564 26.88 -29.59 14.03
N LYS A 565 27.48 -28.50 14.54
CA LYS A 565 27.76 -28.34 15.98
C LYS A 565 26.48 -27.99 16.73
N TYR A 566 25.74 -26.98 16.26
CA TYR A 566 24.54 -26.45 16.91
C TYR A 566 23.27 -27.22 16.51
N LYS A 567 23.29 -28.54 16.70
CA LYS A 567 22.19 -29.45 16.33
C LYS A 567 20.86 -29.11 16.99
N ASN A 568 20.86 -28.39 18.12
CA ASN A 568 19.65 -27.94 18.78
C ASN A 568 19.16 -26.57 18.27
N ARG A 569 19.65 -26.05 17.14
CA ARG A 569 19.30 -24.72 16.62
C ARG A 569 18.67 -24.72 15.23
N VAL A 570 18.22 -25.88 14.75
CA VAL A 570 17.59 -26.01 13.43
C VAL A 570 16.37 -26.94 13.47
N MET A 571 15.37 -26.62 12.65
CA MET A 571 14.28 -27.52 12.26
C MET A 571 14.01 -27.40 10.77
N PHE A 572 13.42 -28.43 10.19
CA PHE A 572 13.14 -28.49 8.76
C PHE A 572 11.65 -28.74 8.50
N LEU A 573 11.04 -27.92 7.64
CA LEU A 573 9.68 -28.13 7.16
C LEU A 573 9.72 -28.60 5.70
N SER A 574 9.15 -29.76 5.44
CA SER A 574 9.08 -30.36 4.10
C SER A 574 7.81 -31.22 3.97
N GLY A 575 7.68 -32.04 2.94
CA GLY A 575 6.57 -32.97 2.84
C GLY A 575 6.69 -33.94 1.66
N SER A 576 5.58 -34.17 0.94
CA SER A 576 5.45 -35.28 -0.01
C SER A 576 5.47 -34.84 -1.47
N ARG A 577 5.99 -35.69 -2.36
CA ARG A 577 6.36 -35.36 -3.75
C ARG A 577 5.20 -34.93 -4.66
N SER A 578 4.01 -35.49 -4.49
CA SER A 578 2.94 -35.45 -5.52
C SER A 578 2.32 -34.07 -5.77
N THR A 579 2.70 -33.04 -5.00
CA THR A 579 2.08 -31.71 -5.06
C THR A 579 3.04 -30.57 -5.42
N MET A 580 4.35 -30.84 -5.53
CA MET A 580 5.33 -29.79 -5.82
C MET A 580 5.13 -29.15 -7.21
N GLU A 581 4.78 -29.94 -8.23
CA GLU A 581 4.48 -29.39 -9.57
C GLU A 581 3.26 -28.47 -9.55
N LYS A 582 2.21 -28.83 -8.79
CA LYS A 582 1.04 -27.97 -8.59
C LYS A 582 1.41 -26.67 -7.87
N LEU A 583 2.28 -26.75 -6.86
CA LEU A 583 2.77 -25.58 -6.12
C LEU A 583 3.58 -24.65 -7.02
N LEU A 584 4.46 -25.19 -7.87
CA LEU A 584 5.22 -24.41 -8.84
C LEU A 584 4.31 -23.75 -9.88
N HIS A 585 3.29 -24.47 -10.38
CA HIS A 585 2.34 -23.88 -11.32
C HIS A 585 1.53 -22.74 -10.69
N ALA A 586 0.98 -22.94 -9.49
CA ALA A 586 0.28 -21.89 -8.75
C ALA A 586 1.19 -20.67 -8.45
N ALA A 587 2.48 -20.90 -8.20
CA ALA A 587 3.45 -19.82 -8.02
C ALA A 587 3.69 -19.02 -9.32
N LYS A 588 3.70 -19.68 -10.49
CA LYS A 588 3.77 -18.99 -11.80
C LYS A 588 2.53 -18.14 -12.04
N GLU A 589 1.35 -18.66 -11.74
CA GLU A 589 0.10 -17.89 -11.83
C GLU A 589 0.11 -16.68 -10.90
N HIS A 590 0.60 -16.85 -9.66
CA HIS A 590 0.71 -15.77 -8.68
C HIS A 590 1.66 -14.66 -9.15
N ARG A 591 2.83 -15.04 -9.68
CA ARG A 591 3.77 -14.09 -10.27
C ARG A 591 3.15 -13.35 -11.46
N ALA A 592 2.52 -14.09 -12.37
CA ALA A 592 1.93 -13.54 -13.59
C ALA A 592 0.82 -12.52 -13.27
N ILE A 593 -0.09 -12.85 -12.36
CA ILE A 593 -1.19 -11.93 -12.00
C ILE A 593 -0.66 -10.67 -11.29
N ASN A 594 0.36 -10.80 -10.43
CA ASN A 594 0.98 -9.65 -9.77
C ASN A 594 1.74 -8.76 -10.76
N GLU A 595 2.41 -9.33 -11.77
CA GLU A 595 3.05 -8.55 -12.84
C GLU A 595 2.02 -7.80 -13.69
N ILE A 596 0.88 -8.44 -14.00
CA ILE A 596 -0.22 -7.78 -14.72
C ILE A 596 -0.80 -6.63 -13.89
N ILE A 597 -1.12 -6.85 -12.62
CA ILE A 597 -1.67 -5.81 -11.73
C ILE A 597 -0.69 -4.66 -11.57
N ASN A 598 0.59 -4.94 -11.34
CA ASN A 598 1.63 -3.93 -11.18
C ASN A 598 1.76 -3.06 -12.45
N ARG A 599 1.72 -3.68 -13.63
CA ARG A 599 1.72 -2.94 -14.90
C ARG A 599 0.45 -2.10 -15.07
N MET A 600 -0.73 -2.64 -14.76
CA MET A 600 -1.98 -1.88 -14.80
C MET A 600 -1.94 -0.64 -13.89
N GLU A 601 -1.38 -0.77 -12.68
CA GLU A 601 -1.29 0.31 -11.69
C GLU A 601 -0.21 1.33 -12.04
N ASN A 602 1.01 0.88 -12.33
CA ASN A 602 2.19 1.74 -12.39
C ASN A 602 2.57 2.18 -13.81
N VAL A 603 2.27 1.39 -14.84
CA VAL A 603 2.59 1.69 -16.24
C VAL A 603 1.39 2.30 -16.94
N ASP A 604 0.26 1.59 -16.92
CA ASP A 604 -0.95 1.97 -17.65
C ASP A 604 -1.82 2.98 -16.87
N LYS A 605 -1.53 3.19 -15.58
CA LYS A 605 -2.24 4.10 -14.67
C LYS A 605 -3.75 3.88 -14.69
N VAL A 606 -4.17 2.63 -14.72
CA VAL A 606 -5.58 2.22 -14.72
C VAL A 606 -6.21 2.60 -13.39
N SER A 607 -7.38 3.25 -13.43
CA SER A 607 -8.13 3.61 -12.22
C SER A 607 -8.53 2.37 -11.42
N ALA A 608 -8.47 2.45 -10.09
CA ALA A 608 -8.91 1.38 -9.19
C ALA A 608 -10.37 0.96 -9.42
N ASN A 609 -11.24 1.86 -9.90
CA ASN A 609 -12.65 1.55 -10.20
C ASN A 609 -12.87 0.90 -11.58
N ASN A 610 -11.80 0.62 -12.32
CA ASN A 610 -11.89 -0.04 -13.62
C ASN A 610 -12.33 -1.51 -13.44
N PRO A 611 -13.34 -2.01 -14.20
CA PRO A 611 -13.80 -3.39 -14.11
C PRO A 611 -12.73 -4.45 -14.39
N GLN A 612 -11.81 -4.20 -15.33
CA GLN A 612 -10.72 -5.12 -15.61
C GLN A 612 -9.75 -5.21 -14.43
N TYR A 613 -9.47 -4.08 -13.77
CA TYR A 613 -8.63 -4.05 -12.58
C TYR A 613 -9.28 -4.79 -11.41
N GLN A 614 -10.59 -4.58 -11.17
CA GLN A 614 -11.34 -5.33 -10.16
C GLN A 614 -11.36 -6.83 -10.43
N LYS A 615 -11.58 -7.25 -11.70
CA LYS A 615 -11.48 -8.67 -12.09
C LYS A 615 -10.07 -9.24 -11.87
N ALA A 616 -9.02 -8.45 -12.11
CA ALA A 616 -7.64 -8.87 -11.86
C ALA A 616 -7.40 -9.10 -10.36
N LEU A 617 -7.89 -8.21 -9.49
CA LEU A 617 -7.81 -8.37 -8.03
C LEU A 617 -8.57 -9.62 -7.55
N GLU A 618 -9.82 -9.80 -8.00
CA GLU A 618 -10.60 -11.01 -7.66
C GLU A 618 -9.89 -12.29 -8.12
N LYS A 619 -9.28 -12.28 -9.31
CA LYS A 619 -8.52 -13.43 -9.83
C LYS A 619 -7.23 -13.65 -9.03
N ARG A 620 -6.52 -12.59 -8.62
CA ARG A 620 -5.36 -12.68 -7.73
C ARG A 620 -5.74 -13.33 -6.41
N ASP A 621 -6.84 -12.92 -5.79
CA ASP A 621 -7.26 -13.46 -4.50
C ASP A 621 -7.58 -14.97 -4.61
N ARG A 622 -8.18 -15.42 -5.72
CA ARG A 622 -8.36 -16.85 -6.01
C ARG A 622 -7.03 -17.59 -6.19
N ILE A 623 -6.10 -17.02 -6.95
CA ILE A 623 -4.76 -17.61 -7.16
C ILE A 623 -3.99 -17.71 -5.83
N VAL A 624 -4.09 -16.72 -4.95
CA VAL A 624 -3.49 -16.77 -3.60
C VAL A 624 -4.06 -17.93 -2.79
N LEU A 625 -5.38 -18.16 -2.84
CA LEU A 625 -6.01 -19.30 -2.16
C LEU A 625 -5.54 -20.64 -2.74
N GLU A 626 -5.45 -20.76 -4.07
CA GLU A 626 -4.92 -21.96 -4.75
C GLU A 626 -3.46 -22.21 -4.38
N LEU A 627 -2.64 -21.16 -4.30
CA LEU A 627 -1.24 -21.23 -3.87
C LEU A 627 -1.11 -21.70 -2.41
N LEU A 628 -1.91 -21.14 -1.50
CA LEU A 628 -1.96 -21.55 -0.09
C LEU A 628 -2.41 -23.02 0.05
N GLN A 629 -3.41 -23.44 -0.72
CA GLN A 629 -3.87 -24.82 -0.74
C GLN A 629 -2.77 -25.77 -1.23
N ALA A 630 -2.08 -25.43 -2.33
CA ALA A 630 -0.97 -26.21 -2.84
C ALA A 630 0.21 -26.26 -1.85
N ALA A 631 0.48 -25.16 -1.13
CA ALA A 631 1.51 -25.12 -0.10
C ALA A 631 1.15 -26.04 1.08
N ARG A 632 -0.10 -26.04 1.54
CA ARG A 632 -0.61 -26.96 2.58
C ARG A 632 -0.43 -28.42 2.21
N GLU A 633 -0.72 -28.78 0.97
CA GLU A 633 -0.57 -30.16 0.51
C GLU A 633 0.91 -30.58 0.37
N THR A 634 1.80 -29.60 0.16
CA THR A 634 3.23 -29.83 -0.06
C THR A 634 4.04 -29.87 1.24
N PHE A 635 3.79 -28.95 2.18
CA PHE A 635 4.51 -28.86 3.45
C PHE A 635 3.72 -29.51 4.58
N THR A 636 3.92 -30.81 4.78
CA THR A 636 3.11 -31.64 5.69
C THR A 636 3.88 -32.22 6.87
N GLN A 637 5.21 -32.06 6.91
CA GLN A 637 6.07 -32.69 7.90
C GLN A 637 7.12 -31.73 8.46
N LEU A 638 7.10 -31.56 9.78
CA LEU A 638 8.10 -30.82 10.54
C LEU A 638 9.11 -31.78 11.16
N TYR A 639 10.39 -31.53 10.95
CA TYR A 639 11.52 -32.28 11.50
C TYR A 639 12.23 -31.42 12.55
N TYR A 640 12.35 -31.90 13.78
CA TYR A 640 12.94 -31.15 14.89
C TYR A 640 13.89 -32.02 15.74
N PRO A 641 14.88 -31.43 16.43
CA PRO A 641 15.92 -32.16 17.14
C PRO A 641 15.42 -32.77 18.46
N SER A 642 15.82 -34.01 18.72
CA SER A 642 15.53 -34.76 19.95
C SER A 642 16.75 -35.59 20.41
N LYS A 643 16.60 -36.30 21.54
CA LYS A 643 17.60 -37.26 22.04
C LYS A 643 18.01 -38.33 21.00
N ALA A 644 17.08 -38.77 20.16
CA ALA A 644 17.29 -39.83 19.16
C ALA A 644 17.66 -39.27 17.77
N GLY A 645 18.05 -38.00 17.67
CA GLY A 645 18.22 -37.29 16.40
C GLY A 645 16.96 -36.54 15.99
N LEU A 646 16.75 -36.35 14.68
CA LEU A 646 15.59 -35.66 14.13
C LEU A 646 14.32 -36.51 14.25
N LEU A 647 13.31 -36.02 14.98
CA LEU A 647 11.96 -36.57 14.98
C LEU A 647 11.10 -35.85 13.95
N LYS A 648 10.08 -36.55 13.45
CA LYS A 648 9.06 -35.99 12.55
C LYS A 648 7.74 -35.79 13.29
N ALA A 649 7.06 -34.69 12.98
CA ALA A 649 5.69 -34.42 13.37
C ALA A 649 4.88 -34.00 12.14
N ASP A 650 3.61 -34.42 12.09
CA ASP A 650 2.68 -33.94 11.09
C ASP A 650 2.42 -32.44 11.30
N PHE A 651 2.45 -31.69 10.21
CA PHE A 651 2.21 -30.26 10.17
C PHE A 651 1.01 -30.00 9.26
N LEU A 652 -0.06 -29.43 9.82
CA LEU A 652 -1.29 -29.15 9.11
C LEU A 652 -1.43 -27.63 8.97
N MET A 653 -1.27 -27.12 7.75
CA MET A 653 -1.51 -25.70 7.49
C MET A 653 -3.01 -25.39 7.58
N GLU A 654 -3.43 -24.73 8.66
CA GLU A 654 -4.81 -24.26 8.84
C GLU A 654 -4.96 -22.79 8.42
N PHE A 655 -6.01 -22.45 7.67
CA PHE A 655 -6.27 -21.10 7.19
C PHE A 655 -7.56 -20.57 7.82
N VAL A 656 -7.48 -19.44 8.54
CA VAL A 656 -8.65 -18.82 9.19
C VAL A 656 -8.80 -17.41 8.62
N GLY A 657 -9.91 -17.14 7.93
CA GLY A 657 -10.25 -15.78 7.46
C GLY A 657 -9.26 -15.19 6.44
N ASN A 658 -8.75 -15.99 5.50
CA ASN A 658 -7.72 -15.61 4.50
C ASN A 658 -6.34 -15.20 5.08
N GLU A 659 -6.13 -15.28 6.39
CA GLU A 659 -4.82 -15.05 7.00
C GLU A 659 -4.17 -16.37 7.42
N TYR A 660 -2.89 -16.50 7.12
CA TYR A 660 -2.05 -17.62 7.53
C TYR A 660 -0.91 -17.12 8.40
N ASN A 661 -0.74 -17.73 9.57
CA ASN A 661 0.36 -17.46 10.50
C ASN A 661 1.16 -18.75 10.71
N GLY A 662 2.25 -18.91 9.95
CA GLY A 662 3.10 -20.09 10.02
C GLY A 662 3.84 -20.22 11.35
N GLU A 663 4.26 -19.10 11.94
CA GLU A 663 4.95 -19.10 13.24
C GLU A 663 4.10 -19.71 14.34
N LYS A 664 2.83 -19.29 14.45
CA LYS A 664 1.88 -19.80 15.43
C LYS A 664 1.72 -21.32 15.32
N GLN A 665 1.54 -21.84 14.11
CA GLN A 665 1.31 -23.27 13.92
C GLN A 665 2.56 -24.10 14.21
N ILE A 666 3.75 -23.63 13.82
CA ILE A 666 5.02 -24.28 14.17
C ILE A 666 5.18 -24.31 15.70
N ARG A 667 4.91 -23.19 16.36
CA ARG A 667 4.93 -23.08 17.83
C ARG A 667 3.96 -24.05 18.49
N ASP A 668 2.71 -24.11 18.03
CA ASP A 668 1.69 -25.00 18.58
C ASP A 668 2.08 -26.49 18.44
N VAL A 669 2.60 -26.88 17.27
CA VAL A 669 3.13 -28.25 17.05
C VAL A 669 4.28 -28.55 18.01
N LEU A 670 5.22 -27.63 18.19
CA LEU A 670 6.37 -27.85 19.07
C LEU A 670 6.01 -27.86 20.56
N ILE A 671 4.97 -27.14 20.98
CA ILE A 671 4.38 -27.24 22.33
C ILE A 671 3.77 -28.63 22.53
N GLN A 672 2.94 -29.09 21.58
CA GLN A 672 2.31 -30.42 21.65
C GLN A 672 3.37 -31.53 21.69
N ARG A 673 4.47 -31.38 20.95
CA ARG A 673 5.60 -32.31 20.93
C ARG A 673 6.57 -32.13 22.10
N GLN A 674 6.28 -31.23 23.04
CA GLN A 674 7.11 -30.89 24.19
C GLN A 674 8.55 -30.49 23.81
N LYS A 675 8.77 -29.98 22.58
CA LYS A 675 10.07 -29.45 22.17
C LYS A 675 10.22 -27.99 22.58
N PHE A 676 9.13 -27.21 22.55
CA PHE A 676 9.09 -25.83 23.02
C PHE A 676 8.29 -25.73 24.34
N THR A 677 8.78 -24.95 25.31
CA THR A 677 8.12 -24.70 26.59
C THR A 677 7.93 -23.21 26.84
N THR A 678 6.74 -22.83 27.29
CA THR A 678 6.44 -21.49 27.81
C THR A 678 6.59 -21.41 29.32
N ASP A 679 6.61 -22.57 29.99
CA ASP A 679 6.85 -22.68 31.43
C ASP A 679 8.36 -22.60 31.71
N VAL A 680 8.80 -21.38 31.97
CA VAL A 680 10.21 -21.01 32.23
C VAL A 680 10.42 -20.45 33.63
N THR A 681 9.36 -20.33 34.42
CA THR A 681 9.40 -19.78 35.78
C THR A 681 9.28 -20.91 36.80
N GLY A 682 10.13 -20.89 37.83
CA GLY A 682 10.06 -21.84 38.94
C GLY A 682 11.02 -23.02 38.89
N ASP A 683 10.88 -23.88 39.90
CA ASP A 683 11.88 -24.87 40.29
C ASP A 683 12.09 -26.00 39.26
N ILE A 684 11.07 -26.29 38.46
CA ILE A 684 11.12 -27.35 37.43
C ILE A 684 12.08 -26.94 36.29
N PHE A 685 11.99 -25.69 35.82
CA PHE A 685 12.88 -25.18 34.76
C PHE A 685 14.33 -25.11 35.25
N ARG A 686 14.55 -24.65 36.50
CA ARG A 686 15.88 -24.69 37.16
C ARG A 686 16.45 -26.11 37.17
N LYS A 687 15.71 -27.08 37.71
CA LYS A 687 16.18 -28.47 37.80
C LYS A 687 16.52 -29.06 36.43
N LYS A 688 15.71 -28.81 35.41
CA LYS A 688 16.02 -29.22 34.03
C LYS A 688 17.31 -28.58 33.52
N CYS A 689 17.52 -27.29 33.77
CA CYS A 689 18.75 -26.57 33.40
C CYS A 689 19.98 -27.20 34.09
N GLU A 690 19.91 -27.38 35.41
CA GLU A 690 20.98 -27.95 36.24
C GLU A 690 21.31 -29.41 35.89
N GLU A 691 20.33 -30.19 35.43
CA GLU A 691 20.50 -31.60 35.06
C GLU A 691 21.00 -31.76 33.61
N ARG A 692 20.50 -30.95 32.67
CA ARG A 692 20.72 -31.16 31.23
C ARG A 692 21.83 -30.29 30.64
N LEU A 693 22.06 -29.09 31.21
CA LEU A 693 23.04 -28.15 30.69
C LEU A 693 24.33 -28.15 31.52
N PHE A 694 24.25 -28.21 32.84
CA PHE A 694 25.45 -28.29 33.69
C PHE A 694 26.03 -29.71 33.71
N THR A 695 27.31 -29.85 33.36
CA THR A 695 28.10 -31.09 33.51
C THR A 695 28.93 -31.14 34.78
N GLN A 696 29.18 -29.99 35.41
CA GLN A 696 29.98 -29.84 36.63
C GLN A 696 29.24 -28.95 37.64
N LYS A 697 29.73 -28.89 38.87
CA LYS A 697 29.21 -28.00 39.91
C LYS A 697 29.46 -26.53 39.58
N GLU A 698 30.63 -26.24 39.00
CA GLU A 698 31.03 -24.91 38.58
C GLU A 698 31.25 -24.91 37.06
N MET A 699 30.64 -23.98 36.31
CA MET A 699 30.80 -23.87 34.86
C MET A 699 30.69 -22.42 34.38
N ARG A 700 31.39 -22.06 33.30
CA ARG A 700 31.18 -20.75 32.65
C ARG A 700 29.78 -20.66 32.08
N TRP A 701 29.14 -19.50 32.24
CA TRP A 701 27.78 -19.30 31.72
C TRP A 701 27.72 -19.41 30.18
N SER A 702 28.80 -19.00 29.49
CA SER A 702 28.95 -19.21 28.04
C SER A 702 28.82 -20.69 27.66
N ASP A 703 29.46 -21.58 28.41
CA ASP A 703 29.49 -23.00 28.11
C ASP A 703 28.12 -23.64 28.36
N VAL A 704 27.37 -23.11 29.34
CA VAL A 704 25.98 -23.51 29.59
C VAL A 704 25.07 -23.11 28.41
N LYS A 705 25.23 -21.90 27.88
CA LYS A 705 24.50 -21.44 26.67
C LYS A 705 24.87 -22.23 25.43
N GLU A 706 26.16 -22.51 25.23
CA GLU A 706 26.65 -23.34 24.13
C GLU A 706 26.07 -24.76 24.22
N ARG A 707 25.97 -25.31 25.43
CA ARG A 707 25.31 -26.61 25.65
C ARG A 707 23.82 -26.58 25.34
N ALA A 708 23.12 -25.47 25.58
CA ALA A 708 21.72 -25.33 25.16
C ALA A 708 21.58 -25.40 23.62
N ALA A 709 22.58 -24.95 22.87
CA ALA A 709 22.63 -25.00 21.41
C ALA A 709 23.06 -26.36 20.83
N THR A 710 23.86 -27.13 21.57
CA THR A 710 24.40 -28.43 21.11
C THR A 710 23.57 -29.63 21.61
N ASN A 711 22.96 -29.54 22.80
CA ASN A 711 22.20 -30.63 23.41
C ASN A 711 20.75 -30.71 22.86
N SER A 712 20.50 -31.65 21.95
CA SER A 712 19.18 -31.85 21.33
C SER A 712 18.07 -32.29 22.30
N LEU A 713 18.40 -32.75 23.51
CA LEU A 713 17.43 -33.04 24.58
C LEU A 713 16.89 -31.76 25.26
N TRP A 714 17.62 -30.64 25.15
CA TRP A 714 17.19 -29.37 25.73
C TRP A 714 15.94 -28.84 25.00
N GLN A 715 14.94 -28.41 25.76
CA GLN A 715 13.72 -27.82 25.23
C GLN A 715 14.00 -26.38 24.81
N TRP A 716 13.41 -25.95 23.70
CA TRP A 716 13.41 -24.54 23.32
C TRP A 716 12.47 -23.75 24.22
N HIS A 717 12.78 -22.48 24.37
CA HIS A 717 12.11 -21.54 25.26
C HIS A 717 12.31 -20.12 24.71
N ILE A 718 11.60 -19.14 25.27
CA ILE A 718 11.82 -17.73 24.94
C ILE A 718 13.31 -17.35 25.12
N PRO A 719 13.90 -16.50 24.26
CA PRO A 719 15.34 -16.23 24.27
C PRO A 719 15.91 -15.77 25.63
N THR A 720 15.13 -14.99 26.39
CA THR A 720 15.54 -14.41 27.68
C THR A 720 15.49 -15.40 28.85
N ALA A 721 14.90 -16.58 28.70
CA ALA A 721 14.60 -17.46 29.83
C ALA A 721 15.83 -17.91 30.62
N LEU A 722 16.94 -18.23 29.95
CA LEU A 722 18.17 -18.67 30.64
C LEU A 722 18.81 -17.53 31.42
N ASP A 723 18.90 -16.33 30.83
CA ASP A 723 19.49 -15.17 31.50
C ASP A 723 18.64 -14.71 32.69
N ASN A 724 17.31 -14.69 32.52
CA ASN A 724 16.38 -14.43 33.62
C ASN A 724 16.52 -15.46 34.74
N LEU A 725 16.68 -16.75 34.39
CA LEU A 725 16.92 -17.81 35.38
C LEU A 725 18.24 -17.56 36.13
N LYS A 726 19.32 -17.22 35.44
CA LYS A 726 20.61 -16.89 36.07
C LYS A 726 20.44 -15.75 37.07
N GLU A 727 19.87 -14.63 36.64
CA GLU A 727 19.67 -13.45 37.49
C GLU A 727 18.84 -13.78 38.73
N GLU A 728 17.75 -14.54 38.56
CA GLU A 728 16.90 -14.96 39.66
C GLU A 728 17.64 -15.87 40.66
N MET A 729 18.45 -16.82 40.17
CA MET A 729 19.19 -17.75 41.03
C MET A 729 20.33 -17.06 41.80
N LEU A 730 20.98 -16.06 41.19
CA LEU A 730 21.96 -15.22 41.86
C LEU A 730 21.30 -14.37 42.95
N ARG A 731 20.15 -13.74 42.64
CA ARG A 731 19.41 -12.91 43.61
C ARG A 731 18.93 -13.73 44.81
N LYS A 732 18.54 -14.98 44.60
CA LYS A 732 18.09 -15.91 45.66
C LYS A 732 19.26 -16.58 46.41
N GLY A 733 20.51 -16.34 46.02
CA GLY A 733 21.68 -16.99 46.62
C GLY A 733 21.76 -18.51 46.37
N ILE A 734 20.99 -19.04 45.41
CA ILE A 734 20.98 -20.47 45.05
C ILE A 734 22.21 -20.80 44.20
N TRP A 735 22.62 -19.86 43.34
CA TRP A 735 23.86 -19.89 42.57
C TRP A 735 24.78 -18.75 43.04
N ARG A 736 26.09 -18.92 42.87
CA ARG A 736 27.11 -17.87 43.09
C ARG A 736 27.90 -17.67 41.81
N GLU A 737 28.32 -16.43 41.55
CA GLU A 737 29.11 -16.09 40.36
C GLU A 737 30.51 -15.59 40.73
N TYR A 738 31.54 -16.18 40.11
CA TYR A 738 32.94 -15.77 40.25
C TYR A 738 33.60 -15.76 38.88
N GLY A 739 34.02 -14.57 38.39
CA GLY A 739 34.76 -14.46 37.12
C GLY A 739 34.03 -15.04 35.90
N GLY A 740 32.69 -14.97 35.86
CA GLY A 740 31.85 -15.52 34.78
C GLY A 740 31.50 -17.01 34.92
N TYR A 741 32.00 -17.68 35.97
CA TYR A 741 31.59 -19.03 36.36
C TYR A 741 30.40 -18.98 37.30
N ILE A 742 29.46 -19.91 37.09
CA ILE A 742 28.30 -20.13 37.94
C ILE A 742 28.56 -21.41 38.74
N ASP A 743 28.63 -21.26 40.06
CA ASP A 743 28.68 -22.36 41.03
C ASP A 743 27.27 -22.62 41.58
N LYS A 744 26.78 -23.86 41.45
CA LYS A 744 25.48 -24.28 41.97
C LYS A 744 25.61 -24.87 43.38
N GLY A 745 24.70 -24.48 44.27
CA GLY A 745 24.66 -24.97 45.65
C GLY A 745 24.46 -26.50 45.77
N PRO A 746 24.57 -27.05 47.00
CA PRO A 746 24.70 -26.34 48.27
C PRO A 746 26.11 -25.75 48.51
N PHE A 747 26.14 -24.62 49.19
CA PHE A 747 27.36 -23.96 49.67
C PHE A 747 27.61 -24.32 51.14
N PRO A 748 28.86 -24.24 51.62
CA PRO A 748 29.16 -24.34 53.05
C PRO A 748 28.37 -23.27 53.82
N LYS A 749 27.78 -23.66 54.95
CA LYS A 749 27.11 -22.75 55.88
C LYS A 749 28.14 -21.80 56.51
N GLU A 750 27.74 -20.56 56.79
CA GLU A 750 28.66 -19.56 57.37
C GLU A 750 29.10 -19.97 58.78
N LYS A 751 30.30 -19.56 59.20
CA LYS A 751 30.78 -19.85 60.56
C LYS A 751 30.04 -18.97 61.58
N THR A 752 29.89 -19.46 62.81
CA THR A 752 29.31 -18.68 63.91
C THR A 752 30.16 -17.44 64.19
N SER A 753 29.53 -16.33 64.61
CA SER A 753 30.23 -15.12 65.04
C SER A 753 29.37 -14.32 66.01
N VAL A 754 29.89 -13.24 66.59
CA VAL A 754 29.10 -12.28 67.35
C VAL A 754 29.19 -10.90 66.73
N GLN A 755 28.07 -10.17 66.76
CA GLN A 755 28.04 -8.75 66.51
C GLN A 755 27.92 -8.03 67.86
N ILE A 756 28.89 -7.17 68.19
CA ILE A 756 28.95 -6.46 69.47
C ILE A 756 28.58 -5.00 69.23
N GLN A 757 27.57 -4.51 69.93
CA GLN A 757 27.12 -3.12 69.90
C GLN A 757 27.20 -2.54 71.31
N GLU A 758 27.87 -1.39 71.47
CA GLU A 758 27.86 -0.65 72.73
C GLU A 758 26.54 0.13 72.85
N LEU A 759 25.76 -0.12 73.91
CA LEU A 759 24.46 0.53 74.13
C LEU A 759 24.57 1.79 74.98
N ARG A 760 25.34 1.72 76.08
CA ARG A 760 25.57 2.85 76.99
C ARG A 760 26.85 2.66 77.77
N LYS A 761 27.45 3.77 78.17
CA LYS A 761 28.61 3.83 79.05
C LYS A 761 28.36 4.80 80.20
N ASP A 762 28.75 4.38 81.39
CA ASP A 762 28.78 5.23 82.58
C ASP A 762 30.11 6.00 82.62
N GLU A 763 30.04 7.32 82.42
CA GLU A 763 31.19 8.23 82.40
C GLU A 763 31.83 8.44 83.78
N GLU A 764 31.22 8.00 84.87
CA GLU A 764 31.80 8.08 86.22
C GLU A 764 32.47 6.78 86.66
N THR A 765 31.91 5.64 86.27
CA THR A 765 32.39 4.31 86.70
C THR A 765 33.16 3.53 85.63
N GLY A 766 33.00 3.87 84.36
CA GLY A 766 33.60 3.15 83.23
C GLY A 766 32.87 1.85 82.87
N GLU A 767 31.71 1.59 83.49
CA GLU A 767 30.85 0.44 83.15
C GLU A 767 30.19 0.65 81.79
N VAL A 768 30.31 -0.34 80.92
CA VAL A 768 29.69 -0.37 79.60
C VAL A 768 28.63 -1.47 79.56
N VAL A 769 27.51 -1.18 78.90
CA VAL A 769 26.48 -2.16 78.57
C VAL A 769 26.54 -2.46 77.08
N LEU A 770 26.75 -3.73 76.75
CA LEU A 770 26.87 -4.24 75.39
C LEU A 770 25.62 -5.05 75.01
N LYS A 771 25.22 -4.92 73.74
CA LYS A 771 24.32 -5.86 73.06
C LYS A 771 25.17 -6.74 72.14
N ILE A 772 25.22 -8.02 72.45
CA ILE A 772 25.94 -9.05 71.75
C ILE A 772 24.91 -9.89 71.01
N THR A 773 24.89 -9.80 69.69
CA THR A 773 23.96 -10.55 68.84
C THR A 773 24.67 -11.76 68.26
N PRO A 774 24.21 -12.99 68.52
CA PRO A 774 24.80 -14.17 67.91
C PRO A 774 24.47 -14.21 66.42
N LEU A 775 25.47 -14.45 65.59
CA LEU A 775 25.33 -14.71 64.16
C LEU A 775 25.56 -16.19 63.91
N TYR A 776 24.58 -16.86 63.31
CA TYR A 776 24.63 -18.27 62.93
C TYR A 776 24.92 -19.25 64.07
N GLY A 777 24.62 -18.86 65.31
CA GLY A 777 24.71 -19.70 66.51
C GLY A 777 23.73 -19.22 67.59
N ASP A 778 23.74 -19.88 68.74
CA ASP A 778 22.78 -19.64 69.83
C ASP A 778 23.43 -19.43 71.20
N LYS A 779 24.68 -19.86 71.38
CA LYS A 779 25.42 -19.69 72.64
C LYS A 779 26.61 -18.77 72.47
N ILE A 780 26.78 -17.84 73.40
CA ILE A 780 27.91 -16.90 73.41
C ILE A 780 28.71 -17.08 74.69
N TYR A 781 30.00 -17.32 74.54
CA TYR A 781 30.97 -17.40 75.61
C TYR A 781 31.83 -16.14 75.62
N TYR A 782 32.30 -15.70 76.78
CA TYR A 782 33.18 -14.55 76.93
C TYR A 782 34.33 -14.82 77.89
N GLU A 783 35.47 -14.19 77.61
CA GLU A 783 36.69 -14.29 78.42
C GLU A 783 37.32 -12.92 78.62
N VAL A 784 37.93 -12.69 79.78
CA VAL A 784 38.57 -11.42 80.14
C VAL A 784 40.07 -11.51 79.87
N GLY A 785 40.60 -10.61 79.02
CA GLY A 785 42.04 -10.51 78.74
C GLY A 785 42.68 -11.68 77.97
N SER A 786 41.92 -12.73 77.63
CA SER A 786 42.34 -13.88 76.81
C SER A 786 41.29 -14.20 75.73
N VAL A 787 41.62 -15.11 74.82
CA VAL A 787 40.73 -15.55 73.74
C VAL A 787 39.63 -16.46 74.30
N ALA A 788 38.36 -16.17 73.98
CA ALA A 788 37.22 -16.95 74.48
C ALA A 788 37.16 -18.35 73.86
N THR A 789 36.80 -19.33 74.68
CA THR A 789 36.61 -20.73 74.26
C THR A 789 35.25 -21.25 74.74
N GLU A 790 34.84 -22.44 74.31
CA GLU A 790 33.62 -23.10 74.82
C GLU A 790 33.68 -23.40 76.33
N ALA A 791 34.87 -23.35 76.94
CA ALA A 791 35.07 -23.49 78.38
C ALA A 791 35.02 -22.15 79.15
N SER A 792 34.93 -21.01 78.44
CA SER A 792 34.85 -19.68 79.04
C SER A 792 33.44 -19.39 79.60
N ASN A 793 33.23 -18.21 80.17
CA ASN A 793 31.98 -17.87 80.84
C ASN A 793 30.84 -17.69 79.82
N LEU A 794 29.64 -18.20 80.10
CA LEU A 794 28.49 -17.99 79.23
C LEU A 794 27.91 -16.58 79.42
N VAL A 795 27.58 -15.91 78.33
CA VAL A 795 26.83 -14.64 78.34
C VAL A 795 25.36 -14.94 78.68
N GLU A 796 24.95 -14.68 79.92
CA GLU A 796 23.57 -14.95 80.38
C GLU A 796 22.53 -14.03 79.73
N ASN A 797 22.86 -12.75 79.56
CA ASN A 797 22.01 -11.77 78.89
C ASN A 797 22.78 -11.05 77.77
N PRO A 798 22.73 -11.58 76.54
CA PRO A 798 23.42 -10.97 75.40
C PRO A 798 22.94 -9.56 75.08
N TYR A 799 21.69 -9.20 75.40
CA TYR A 799 21.13 -7.89 75.05
C TYR A 799 21.49 -6.77 76.03
N GLU A 800 21.99 -7.10 77.23
CA GLU A 800 22.36 -6.13 78.27
C GLU A 800 23.60 -6.59 79.04
N PHE A 801 24.64 -7.02 78.32
CA PHE A 801 25.87 -7.52 78.93
C PHE A 801 26.68 -6.38 79.54
N ARG A 802 26.83 -6.37 80.88
CA ARG A 802 27.50 -5.29 81.61
C ARG A 802 28.92 -5.66 81.97
N THR A 803 29.86 -4.75 81.72
CA THR A 803 31.27 -4.98 82.03
C THR A 803 32.01 -3.68 82.37
N LYS A 804 33.03 -3.78 83.22
CA LYS A 804 34.02 -2.73 83.48
C LYS A 804 35.39 -3.09 82.91
N GLU A 805 35.51 -4.30 82.33
CA GLU A 805 36.77 -4.82 81.81
C GLU A 805 37.21 -4.06 80.57
N VAL A 806 38.52 -3.89 80.42
CA VAL A 806 39.12 -3.12 79.33
C VAL A 806 39.23 -3.93 78.04
N LYS A 807 39.34 -5.26 78.15
CA LYS A 807 39.47 -6.16 77.00
C LYS A 807 38.70 -7.46 77.24
N LEU A 808 37.78 -7.78 76.33
CA LEU A 808 37.01 -9.01 76.31
C LEU A 808 37.15 -9.72 74.97
N SER A 809 37.01 -11.03 74.98
CA SER A 809 36.83 -11.84 73.79
C SER A 809 35.49 -12.56 73.87
N PHE A 810 34.80 -12.75 72.76
CA PHE A 810 33.50 -13.41 72.67
C PHE A 810 33.51 -14.49 71.60
N LEU A 811 33.03 -15.69 71.93
CA LEU A 811 32.90 -16.81 71.00
C LEU A 811 31.43 -17.23 70.87
N CYS A 812 30.90 -17.25 69.65
CA CYS A 812 29.58 -17.79 69.36
C CYS A 812 29.69 -19.27 68.97
N VAL A 813 28.80 -20.12 69.47
CA VAL A 813 28.70 -21.54 69.09
C VAL A 813 27.24 -21.85 68.73
N ASP A 814 27.06 -22.68 67.70
CA ASP A 814 25.78 -23.24 67.30
C ASP A 814 25.60 -24.63 67.95
N SER A 815 24.67 -24.73 68.88
CA SER A 815 24.39 -25.97 69.61
C SER A 815 23.73 -27.05 68.75
N THR A 816 23.20 -26.70 67.57
CA THR A 816 22.64 -27.66 66.61
C THR A 816 23.72 -28.34 65.76
N GLY A 817 24.93 -27.76 65.72
CA GLY A 817 26.04 -28.23 64.90
C GLY A 817 25.83 -28.03 63.40
N GLU A 818 24.88 -27.19 63.00
CA GLU A 818 24.62 -26.87 61.60
C GLU A 818 25.68 -25.92 61.02
N HIS A 819 26.20 -25.01 61.84
CA HIS A 819 27.25 -24.05 61.49
C HIS A 819 28.56 -24.38 62.21
N GLU A 820 29.69 -24.29 61.50
CA GLU A 820 31.01 -24.46 62.12
C GLU A 820 31.31 -23.28 63.05
N THR A 821 31.96 -23.56 64.20
CA THR A 821 32.37 -22.52 65.14
C THR A 821 33.40 -21.57 64.50
N GLY A 822 33.11 -20.27 64.49
CA GLY A 822 34.03 -19.23 63.99
C GLY A 822 35.04 -18.74 65.03
N GLU A 823 35.87 -17.79 64.62
CA GLU A 823 36.91 -17.23 65.49
C GLU A 823 36.29 -16.28 66.55
N PRO A 824 36.84 -16.23 67.77
CA PRO A 824 36.41 -15.29 68.80
C PRO A 824 36.60 -13.82 68.39
N VAL A 825 35.62 -12.98 68.70
CA VAL A 825 35.63 -11.53 68.41
C VAL A 825 36.12 -10.79 69.65
N GLU A 826 37.17 -9.97 69.50
CA GLU A 826 37.67 -9.12 70.58
C GLU A 826 36.90 -7.79 70.65
N TRP A 827 36.64 -7.32 71.87
CA TRP A 827 36.10 -6.00 72.17
C TRP A 827 36.95 -5.30 73.23
N THR A 828 37.13 -3.99 73.09
CA THR A 828 37.90 -3.16 74.03
C THR A 828 37.09 -1.99 74.53
N ASN A 829 37.08 -1.76 75.85
CA ASN A 829 36.46 -0.60 76.47
C ASN A 829 37.34 0.64 76.31
N LYS A 830 36.74 1.77 75.98
CA LYS A 830 37.45 3.05 75.86
C LYS A 830 37.88 3.56 77.25
N ILE A 831 39.15 3.92 77.42
CA ILE A 831 39.65 4.57 78.63
C ILE A 831 39.55 6.09 78.47
N THR A 832 38.81 6.76 79.36
CA THR A 832 38.65 8.22 79.39
C THR A 832 39.51 8.82 80.50
N LEU A 833 40.33 9.83 80.18
CA LEU A 833 41.11 10.57 81.17
C LEU A 833 40.43 11.91 81.49
N LYS A 834 39.99 12.10 82.73
CA LYS A 834 39.45 13.37 83.23
C LYS A 834 40.52 14.12 84.00
N TYR A 835 40.48 15.44 83.94
CA TYR A 835 41.39 16.30 84.71
C TYR A 835 40.65 17.48 85.35
N ARG A 836 41.23 18.05 86.40
CA ARG A 836 40.85 19.36 86.93
C ARG A 836 42.06 20.18 87.32
N GLN A 837 41.94 21.50 87.18
CA GLN A 837 42.98 22.46 87.56
C GLN A 837 42.49 23.34 88.71
N TYR A 838 43.34 23.58 89.72
CA TYR A 838 43.05 24.52 90.80
C TYR A 838 44.35 25.08 91.39
N SER A 839 44.24 26.10 92.24
CA SER A 839 45.38 26.71 92.91
C SER A 839 45.45 26.26 94.37
N LYS A 840 46.61 25.75 94.80
CA LYS A 840 46.86 25.29 96.18
C LYS A 840 48.18 25.90 96.65
N GLY A 841 48.15 26.74 97.68
CA GLY A 841 49.36 27.37 98.25
C GLY A 841 50.14 28.27 97.27
N GLY A 842 49.45 28.92 96.31
CA GLY A 842 50.09 29.79 95.31
C GLY A 842 50.54 29.09 94.03
N ASN A 843 50.61 27.75 94.02
CA ASN A 843 50.98 26.95 92.84
C ASN A 843 49.72 26.43 92.11
N LYS A 844 49.82 26.28 90.78
CA LYS A 844 48.81 25.57 89.96
C LYS A 844 48.99 24.07 90.13
N VAL A 845 47.89 23.35 90.33
CA VAL A 845 47.86 21.90 90.52
C VAL A 845 46.93 21.26 89.49
N VAL A 846 47.37 20.14 88.92
CA VAL A 846 46.58 19.30 88.00
C VAL A 846 46.31 17.96 88.66
N GLU A 847 45.04 17.58 88.74
CA GLU A 847 44.61 16.26 89.20
C GLU A 847 44.07 15.48 88.01
N LEU A 848 44.47 14.21 87.90
CA LEU A 848 44.13 13.31 86.79
C LEU A 848 43.34 12.11 87.31
N LYS A 849 42.33 11.67 86.57
CA LYS A 849 41.54 10.48 86.89
C LYS A 849 41.19 9.70 85.62
N SER A 850 41.54 8.43 85.57
CA SER A 850 41.17 7.50 84.50
C SER A 850 39.86 6.78 84.81
N ILE A 851 39.01 6.62 83.80
CA ILE A 851 37.72 5.94 83.88
C ILE A 851 37.56 5.03 82.64
N PRO A 852 37.53 3.69 82.79
CA PRO A 852 37.75 2.92 84.03
C PRO A 852 39.17 3.10 84.61
N PRO A 853 39.41 2.71 85.88
CA PRO A 853 40.72 2.86 86.52
C PRO A 853 41.85 2.21 85.71
N ALA A 854 42.83 3.01 85.34
CA ALA A 854 43.97 2.64 84.52
C ALA A 854 45.22 3.40 84.96
N THR A 855 46.42 2.88 84.66
CA THR A 855 47.68 3.53 85.03
C THR A 855 47.88 4.79 84.19
N ILE A 856 47.94 5.95 84.85
CA ILE A 856 48.12 7.24 84.16
C ILE A 856 49.62 7.57 84.11
N ARG A 857 50.11 7.95 82.93
CA ARG A 857 51.45 8.50 82.71
C ARG A 857 51.34 9.95 82.27
N TYR A 858 52.24 10.81 82.74
CA TYR A 858 52.23 12.23 82.41
C TYR A 858 53.62 12.82 82.19
N THR A 859 53.69 13.93 81.47
CA THR A 859 54.87 14.77 81.26
C THR A 859 54.51 16.24 81.45
N THR A 860 55.46 17.04 81.92
CA THR A 860 55.29 18.50 82.13
C THR A 860 56.13 19.34 81.15
N ASP A 861 56.84 18.68 80.23
CA ASP A 861 57.74 19.29 79.24
C ASP A 861 57.22 19.18 77.79
N GLY A 862 56.06 18.54 77.59
CA GLY A 862 55.46 18.33 76.28
C GLY A 862 55.94 17.06 75.55
N SER A 863 56.81 16.25 76.15
CA SER A 863 57.21 14.94 75.57
C SER A 863 56.07 13.92 75.62
N ASN A 864 56.10 12.90 74.76
CA ASN A 864 55.05 11.88 74.69
C ASN A 864 55.03 11.01 75.99
N PRO A 865 53.93 11.03 76.77
CA PRO A 865 53.88 10.28 78.03
C PRO A 865 53.98 8.76 77.90
N LYS A 866 53.78 8.21 76.69
CA LYS A 866 53.93 6.76 76.43
C LYS A 866 55.38 6.30 76.51
N GLU A 867 56.32 7.15 76.06
CA GLU A 867 57.74 6.80 75.92
C GLU A 867 58.58 7.26 77.13
N SER A 868 58.28 8.45 77.66
CA SER A 868 59.09 9.11 78.69
C SER A 868 58.29 9.67 79.88
N GLY A 869 56.99 9.33 79.99
CA GLY A 869 56.10 9.83 81.05
C GLY A 869 56.32 9.18 82.42
N GLY A 870 56.23 9.99 83.47
CA GLY A 870 56.21 9.53 84.86
C GLY A 870 54.84 8.95 85.25
N ILE A 871 54.81 8.01 86.18
CA ILE A 871 53.56 7.42 86.70
C ILE A 871 52.89 8.44 87.63
N TYR A 872 51.59 8.68 87.42
CA TYR A 872 50.79 9.54 88.26
C TYR A 872 50.32 8.78 89.52
N GLU A 873 50.83 9.20 90.68
CA GLU A 873 50.44 8.64 91.99
C GLU A 873 49.68 9.65 92.87
N ASP A 874 49.87 10.97 92.67
CA ASP A 874 49.23 12.05 93.44
C ASP A 874 49.15 13.35 92.60
N GLU A 875 48.44 14.37 93.10
CA GLU A 875 48.28 15.72 92.53
C GLU A 875 49.59 16.30 91.93
N ILE A 876 49.57 16.72 90.66
CA ILE A 876 50.75 17.27 89.98
C ILE A 876 50.88 18.76 90.30
N ILE A 877 51.95 19.15 91.00
CA ILE A 877 52.33 20.56 91.16
C ILE A 877 53.01 21.02 89.87
N VAL A 878 52.40 21.96 89.16
CA VAL A 878 52.87 22.44 87.86
C VAL A 878 54.13 23.31 88.05
N PRO A 879 55.27 22.97 87.42
CA PRO A 879 56.50 23.79 87.50
C PRO A 879 56.32 25.21 86.92
N GLU A 880 57.00 26.21 87.50
CA GLU A 880 57.01 27.57 86.94
C GLU A 880 57.56 27.57 85.50
N GLY A 881 56.74 27.98 84.53
CA GLY A 881 57.07 27.99 83.10
C GLY A 881 56.43 26.88 82.28
N CYS A 882 55.81 25.87 82.92
CA CYS A 882 55.06 24.82 82.23
C CYS A 882 53.80 25.40 81.55
N THR A 883 53.65 25.11 80.25
CA THR A 883 52.51 25.59 79.45
C THR A 883 51.45 24.51 79.25
N TYR A 884 51.85 23.23 79.24
CA TYR A 884 50.97 22.08 79.08
C TYR A 884 51.43 20.91 79.96
N VAL A 885 50.47 20.18 80.54
CA VAL A 885 50.68 18.84 81.10
C VAL A 885 50.09 17.83 80.13
N VAL A 886 50.89 16.91 79.61
CA VAL A 886 50.41 15.88 78.68
C VAL A 886 50.24 14.58 79.46
N ALA A 887 49.10 13.91 79.33
CA ALA A 887 48.81 12.68 80.06
C ALA A 887 48.12 11.62 79.20
N VAL A 888 48.37 10.35 79.52
CA VAL A 888 47.73 9.19 78.89
C VAL A 888 47.48 8.12 79.94
N ALA A 889 46.38 7.38 79.84
CA ALA A 889 46.10 6.22 80.67
C ALA A 889 46.33 4.92 79.88
N GLU A 890 46.80 3.88 80.55
CA GLU A 890 47.03 2.56 79.98
C GLU A 890 46.44 1.47 80.88
N ALA A 891 45.69 0.55 80.29
CA ALA A 891 45.29 -0.71 80.93
C ALA A 891 45.19 -1.82 79.88
N ALA A 892 45.73 -3.01 80.20
CA ALA A 892 45.67 -4.20 79.34
C ALA A 892 46.13 -3.97 77.88
N GLY A 893 47.13 -3.10 77.66
CA GLY A 893 47.64 -2.73 76.33
C GLY A 893 46.74 -1.77 75.53
N VAL A 894 45.60 -1.35 76.09
CA VAL A 894 44.72 -0.30 75.54
C VAL A 894 45.14 1.04 76.16
N TYR A 895 45.33 2.05 75.31
CA TYR A 895 45.66 3.40 75.73
C TYR A 895 44.43 4.30 75.62
N SER A 896 44.29 5.25 76.55
CA SER A 896 43.40 6.40 76.34
C SER A 896 43.92 7.29 75.22
N ASP A 897 43.06 8.19 74.77
CA ASP A 897 43.50 9.38 74.04
C ASP A 897 44.52 10.16 74.90
N THR A 898 45.50 10.77 74.24
CA THR A 898 46.48 11.63 74.93
C THR A 898 45.83 12.97 75.21
N VAL A 899 45.77 13.36 76.48
CA VAL A 899 45.17 14.62 76.92
C VAL A 899 46.26 15.64 77.16
N GLU A 900 46.22 16.73 76.38
CA GLU A 900 47.07 17.91 76.59
C GLU A 900 46.31 18.95 77.42
N ILE A 901 46.79 19.20 78.63
CA ILE A 901 46.16 20.10 79.60
C ILE A 901 46.92 21.42 79.60
N LYS A 902 46.36 22.44 78.93
CA LYS A 902 46.92 23.79 78.93
C LYS A 902 46.78 24.43 80.31
N ILE A 903 47.85 25.02 80.82
CA ILE A 903 47.84 25.73 82.10
C ILE A 903 47.34 27.16 81.88
N GLU A 904 46.12 27.44 82.34
CA GLU A 904 45.41 28.70 82.04
C GLU A 904 46.04 29.93 82.72
N LYS A 905 46.30 30.96 81.90
CA LYS A 905 46.61 32.34 82.27
C LYS A 905 45.61 33.29 81.56
N GLY A 906 44.40 33.47 82.08
CA GLY A 906 43.47 34.58 81.77
C GLY A 906 42.84 34.64 80.37
N ASP A 907 41.50 34.50 80.35
CA ASP A 907 40.42 34.85 79.38
C ASP A 907 40.44 34.40 77.89
N ASP A 908 39.37 33.66 77.55
CA ASP A 908 39.02 32.96 76.31
C ASP A 908 38.25 33.80 75.27
N LYS A 909 38.48 33.54 73.96
CA LYS A 909 37.47 33.59 72.88
C LYS A 909 37.86 32.68 71.69
N ALA A 910 36.95 31.78 71.28
CA ALA A 910 37.07 30.91 70.11
C ALA A 910 36.85 31.68 68.78
N ASN A 911 37.73 31.49 67.79
CA ASN A 911 37.61 32.05 66.43
C ASN A 911 37.30 30.93 65.40
N ILE A 912 36.19 31.05 64.66
CA ILE A 912 35.80 30.10 63.59
C ILE A 912 36.38 30.55 62.24
N ILE A 913 36.97 29.63 61.47
CA ILE A 913 37.52 29.86 60.12
C ILE A 913 36.44 29.54 59.06
N PRO A 914 35.94 30.51 58.27
CA PRO A 914 34.78 30.30 57.39
C PRO A 914 34.95 29.24 56.29
N GLU A 915 36.16 29.09 55.75
CA GLU A 915 36.47 28.23 54.59
C GLU A 915 36.67 26.75 54.96
N LYS A 916 36.89 26.43 56.24
CA LYS A 916 37.19 25.05 56.68
C LYS A 916 35.93 24.30 57.08
N PRO A 917 35.85 22.98 56.83
CA PRO A 917 34.75 22.16 57.33
C PRO A 917 34.66 22.24 58.85
N LEU A 918 33.46 22.10 59.39
CA LEU A 918 33.18 22.23 60.81
C LEU A 918 32.26 21.10 61.27
N THR A 919 32.65 20.43 62.35
CA THR A 919 31.80 19.45 63.04
C THR A 919 31.32 20.04 64.35
N LEU A 920 30.00 20.13 64.50
CA LEU A 920 29.34 20.46 65.75
C LEU A 920 29.04 19.14 66.48
N SER A 921 29.74 18.89 67.58
CA SER A 921 29.55 17.75 68.48
C SER A 921 28.57 18.14 69.59
N ARG A 922 27.30 18.33 69.22
CA ARG A 922 26.22 18.72 70.12
C ARG A 922 24.99 17.85 69.85
N ARG A 923 24.42 17.30 70.93
CA ARG A 923 23.17 16.55 70.87
C ARG A 923 22.02 17.43 70.40
N ILE A 924 21.45 17.10 69.24
CA ILE A 924 20.21 17.66 68.72
C ILE A 924 19.14 16.59 68.88
N ARG A 925 18.03 16.94 69.53
CA ARG A 925 16.90 16.03 69.73
C ARG A 925 15.61 16.77 69.46
N THR A 926 14.71 16.07 68.80
CA THR A 926 13.33 16.50 68.51
C THR A 926 12.36 15.60 69.27
N ASN A 927 11.21 16.15 69.65
CA ASN A 927 10.23 15.48 70.52
C ASN A 927 8.97 15.03 69.78
N ASP A 928 8.76 15.54 68.58
CA ASP A 928 7.67 15.14 67.73
C ASP A 928 8.01 15.15 66.23
N THR A 929 7.08 14.62 65.45
CA THR A 929 7.22 14.49 63.99
C THR A 929 7.39 15.84 63.30
N ALA A 930 6.65 16.88 63.72
CA ALA A 930 6.71 18.18 63.06
C ALA A 930 8.06 18.87 63.35
N GLU A 931 8.55 18.75 64.58
CA GLU A 931 9.86 19.22 64.99
C GLU A 931 10.98 18.46 64.23
N THR A 932 10.82 17.15 64.06
CA THR A 932 11.74 16.29 63.29
C THR A 932 11.92 16.79 61.86
N TYR A 933 10.84 16.87 61.07
CA TYR A 933 10.97 17.31 59.66
C TYR A 933 11.44 18.76 59.55
N LYS A 934 11.05 19.64 60.46
CA LYS A 934 11.54 21.02 60.47
C LYS A 934 13.05 21.11 60.72
N GLU A 935 13.57 20.27 61.62
CA GLU A 935 15.01 20.21 61.89
C GLU A 935 15.77 19.59 60.72
N LEU A 936 15.23 18.52 60.12
CA LEU A 936 15.81 17.90 58.91
C LEU A 936 15.84 18.89 57.75
N ASP A 937 14.76 19.63 57.48
CA ASP A 937 14.71 20.64 56.43
C ASP A 937 15.77 21.73 56.63
N LEU A 938 15.97 22.18 57.87
CA LEU A 938 16.98 23.19 58.19
C LEU A 938 18.40 22.65 57.95
N LEU A 939 18.69 21.43 58.39
CA LEU A 939 19.98 20.78 58.16
C LEU A 939 20.23 20.54 56.66
N LYS A 940 19.19 20.11 55.93
CA LYS A 940 19.21 19.91 54.48
C LYS A 940 19.48 21.20 53.72
N LYS A 941 18.86 22.31 54.13
CA LYS A 941 19.06 23.65 53.53
C LYS A 941 20.53 24.07 53.52
N TYR A 942 21.28 23.74 54.57
CA TYR A 942 22.70 24.08 54.69
C TYR A 942 23.64 22.94 54.24
N GLY A 943 23.09 21.87 53.66
CA GLY A 943 23.85 20.72 53.18
C GLY A 943 24.62 20.02 54.30
N ALA A 944 24.08 20.02 55.52
CA ALA A 944 24.70 19.34 56.65
C ALA A 944 24.53 17.82 56.51
N LYS A 945 25.47 17.08 57.10
CA LYS A 945 25.36 15.63 57.33
C LYS A 945 25.29 15.36 58.81
N VAL A 946 24.62 14.29 59.20
CA VAL A 946 24.49 13.89 60.61
C VAL A 946 25.09 12.51 60.83
N SER A 947 25.59 12.29 62.03
CA SER A 947 26.08 10.98 62.48
C SER A 947 25.65 10.73 63.92
N ASP A 948 25.76 9.46 64.35
CA ASP A 948 25.25 9.01 65.65
C ASP A 948 23.75 9.30 65.79
N ILE A 949 22.97 8.71 64.89
CA ILE A 949 21.57 9.04 64.66
C ILE A 949 20.68 7.98 65.31
N ILE A 950 19.66 8.42 66.03
CA ILE A 950 18.56 7.59 66.47
C ILE A 950 17.26 8.17 65.92
N VAL A 951 16.54 7.38 65.12
CA VAL A 951 15.18 7.69 64.71
C VAL A 951 14.24 6.69 65.35
N THR A 952 13.34 7.15 66.20
CA THR A 952 12.35 6.30 66.86
C THR A 952 10.95 6.64 66.36
N PHE A 953 10.25 5.64 65.85
CA PHE A 953 8.84 5.70 65.48
C PHE A 953 8.03 5.12 66.64
N TYR A 954 7.29 5.96 67.36
CA TYR A 954 6.31 5.52 68.35
C TYR A 954 4.96 5.35 67.66
N ILE A 955 4.46 4.12 67.60
CA ILE A 955 3.21 3.78 66.92
C ILE A 955 2.14 3.62 68.00
N GLU A 956 1.14 4.52 68.02
CA GLU A 956 -0.01 4.37 68.91
C GLU A 956 -0.93 3.25 68.40
N SER A 957 -1.01 2.17 69.16
CA SER A 957 -2.01 1.12 68.97
C SER A 957 -3.14 1.27 70.02
N SER A 958 -4.36 0.85 69.69
CA SER A 958 -5.53 0.95 70.56
C SER A 958 -5.51 0.03 71.78
N ASP A 959 -4.56 -0.91 71.84
CA ASP A 959 -4.29 -1.74 73.01
C ASP A 959 -3.09 -1.20 73.79
N ARG A 960 -2.98 -1.51 75.09
CA ARG A 960 -1.97 -0.97 76.03
C ARG A 960 -0.50 -1.28 75.67
N ASP A 961 -0.23 -1.85 74.50
CA ASP A 961 1.09 -2.21 74.01
C ASP A 961 1.72 -1.06 73.20
N LYS A 962 2.90 -0.64 73.63
CA LYS A 962 3.71 0.41 72.98
C LYS A 962 4.59 -0.23 71.92
N ASN A 963 4.18 -0.12 70.66
CA ASN A 963 4.97 -0.56 69.52
C ASN A 963 5.91 0.55 69.09
N TRP A 964 7.19 0.20 68.87
CA TRP A 964 8.17 1.14 68.35
C TRP A 964 9.06 0.49 67.30
N ILE A 965 9.53 1.31 66.37
CA ILE A 965 10.58 0.98 65.40
C ILE A 965 11.73 1.95 65.68
N GLU A 966 12.96 1.46 65.79
CA GLU A 966 14.13 2.31 65.97
C GLU A 966 15.14 2.04 64.86
N LEU A 967 15.67 3.12 64.30
CA LEU A 967 16.79 3.11 63.39
C LEU A 967 17.97 3.76 64.10
N THR A 968 19.02 2.98 64.30
CA THR A 968 20.27 3.45 64.91
C THR A 968 21.36 3.43 63.86
N PHE A 969 22.02 4.57 63.66
CA PHE A 969 23.18 4.70 62.79
C PHE A 969 24.41 4.99 63.65
N ASP A 970 25.50 4.27 63.40
CA ASP A 970 26.74 4.44 64.14
C ASP A 970 27.35 5.85 63.97
N SER A 971 28.14 6.27 64.96
CA SER A 971 28.85 7.54 64.99
C SER A 971 29.82 7.78 63.82
N SER A 972 30.33 6.73 63.18
CA SER A 972 31.20 6.82 62.00
C SER A 972 30.45 7.08 60.69
N MET A 973 29.15 6.82 60.65
CA MET A 973 28.34 6.91 59.44
C MET A 973 27.76 8.31 59.26
N LYS A 974 28.30 9.06 58.29
CA LYS A 974 27.78 10.38 57.91
C LYS A 974 26.64 10.22 56.90
N VAL A 975 25.42 10.53 57.33
CA VAL A 975 24.22 10.36 56.51
C VAL A 975 23.78 11.71 55.94
N ASP A 976 23.51 11.73 54.63
CA ASP A 976 22.87 12.87 53.97
C ASP A 976 21.41 12.96 54.41
N ILE A 977 20.94 14.16 54.79
CA ILE A 977 19.59 14.35 55.32
C ILE A 977 18.50 13.88 54.36
N GLU A 978 18.66 14.11 53.06
CA GLU A 978 17.70 13.68 52.04
C GLU A 978 17.54 12.15 51.97
N LYS A 979 18.63 11.39 52.20
CA LYS A 979 18.56 9.92 52.23
C LYS A 979 17.92 9.43 53.53
N LEU A 980 18.19 10.12 54.64
CA LEU A 980 17.58 9.81 55.93
C LEU A 980 16.06 10.01 55.86
N GLU A 981 15.62 11.15 55.33
CA GLU A 981 14.21 11.50 55.12
C GLU A 981 13.48 10.46 54.26
N ASN A 982 14.04 10.11 53.08
CA ASN A 982 13.48 9.06 52.23
C ASN A 982 13.41 7.69 52.91
N GLY A 983 14.38 7.36 53.77
CA GLY A 983 14.37 6.14 54.56
C GLY A 983 13.25 6.14 55.60
N ILE A 984 13.04 7.27 56.27
CA ILE A 984 11.96 7.46 57.24
C ILE A 984 10.60 7.29 56.58
N ASP A 985 10.39 7.90 55.42
CA ASP A 985 9.12 7.84 54.67
C ASP A 985 8.83 6.42 54.18
N ASN A 986 9.82 5.73 53.61
CA ASN A 986 9.63 4.34 53.18
C ASN A 986 9.26 3.39 54.32
N ILE A 987 9.84 3.59 55.51
CA ILE A 987 9.52 2.76 56.68
C ILE A 987 8.10 3.06 57.15
N ARG A 988 7.73 4.33 57.20
CA ARG A 988 6.38 4.76 57.53
C ARG A 988 5.35 4.14 56.57
N ASP A 989 5.57 4.23 55.27
CA ASP A 989 4.61 3.79 54.24
C ASP A 989 4.45 2.27 54.15
N ASN A 990 5.52 1.50 54.39
CA ASN A 990 5.48 0.05 54.24
C ASN A 990 5.12 -0.70 55.54
N PHE A 991 5.49 -0.15 56.71
CA PHE A 991 5.38 -0.86 57.98
C PHE A 991 4.36 -0.24 58.94
N VAL A 992 3.84 0.96 58.66
CA VAL A 992 2.89 1.63 59.54
C VAL A 992 1.58 1.96 58.80
N ASN A 993 0.72 0.94 58.66
CA ASN A 993 -0.48 1.03 57.83
C ASN A 993 -1.69 1.71 58.54
N GLU A 994 -1.79 1.67 59.88
CA GLU A 994 -2.86 2.34 60.65
C GLU A 994 -2.38 2.77 62.05
N GLY A 995 -2.66 4.02 62.47
CA GLY A 995 -2.31 4.58 63.80
C GLY A 995 -1.65 5.96 63.74
N LYS A 996 -1.66 6.71 64.85
CA LYS A 996 -0.85 7.94 64.98
C LYS A 996 0.60 7.54 65.23
N VAL A 997 1.50 8.06 64.42
CA VAL A 997 2.95 7.85 64.57
C VAL A 997 3.57 9.13 65.07
N ASN A 998 4.34 9.02 66.15
CA ASN A 998 5.24 10.09 66.55
C ASN A 998 6.69 9.70 66.24
N ILE A 999 7.34 10.47 65.38
CA ILE A 999 8.73 10.27 64.97
C ILE A 999 9.60 11.22 65.79
N ASN A 1000 10.60 10.66 66.46
CA ASN A 1000 11.61 11.42 67.17
C ASN A 1000 12.96 11.19 66.50
N PHE A 1001 13.63 12.28 66.16
CA PHE A 1001 15.00 12.27 65.65
C PHE A 1001 15.97 12.79 66.71
N GLU A 1002 17.08 12.07 66.86
CA GLU A 1002 18.21 12.45 67.69
C GLU A 1002 19.53 12.26 66.91
N CYS A 1003 20.45 13.21 67.01
CA CYS A 1003 21.83 13.03 66.56
C CYS A 1003 22.82 13.70 67.53
N ASN A 1004 24.05 13.16 67.62
CA ASN A 1004 25.09 13.73 68.49
C ASN A 1004 26.15 14.54 67.74
N ALA A 1005 26.24 14.42 66.41
CA ALA A 1005 27.14 15.24 65.61
C ALA A 1005 26.51 15.72 64.30
N VAL A 1006 26.81 16.97 63.95
CA VAL A 1006 26.42 17.61 62.69
C VAL A 1006 27.67 18.10 61.98
N HIS A 1007 27.82 17.72 60.71
CA HIS A 1007 28.94 18.06 59.87
C HIS A 1007 28.52 19.07 58.81
N PHE A 1008 29.19 20.22 58.79
CA PHE A 1008 29.05 21.26 57.79
C PHE A 1008 30.28 21.27 56.89
N ASP A 1009 30.06 21.43 55.58
CA ASP A 1009 31.17 21.49 54.62
C ASP A 1009 32.06 22.73 54.82
N SER A 1010 31.55 23.78 55.47
CA SER A 1010 32.30 24.99 55.79
C SER A 1010 31.82 25.65 57.08
N GLY A 1011 32.73 26.37 57.76
CA GLY A 1011 32.43 27.17 58.93
C GLY A 1011 31.42 28.28 58.62
N GLN A 1012 31.39 28.77 57.38
CA GLN A 1012 30.36 29.72 56.92
C GLN A 1012 28.95 29.10 56.97
N LYS A 1013 28.77 27.86 56.49
CA LYS A 1013 27.47 27.16 56.55
C LYS A 1013 26.99 26.93 57.98
N PHE A 1014 27.92 26.63 58.90
CA PHE A 1014 27.61 26.56 60.32
C PHE A 1014 27.15 27.91 60.87
N MET A 1015 27.87 29.00 60.58
CA MET A 1015 27.47 30.35 61.02
C MET A 1015 26.10 30.75 60.46
N ASP A 1016 25.80 30.42 59.21
CA ASP A 1016 24.51 30.69 58.59
C ASP A 1016 23.38 29.86 59.26
N TRP A 1017 23.65 28.60 59.60
CA TRP A 1017 22.73 27.75 60.35
C TRP A 1017 22.49 28.26 61.78
N VAL A 1018 23.54 28.70 62.48
CA VAL A 1018 23.46 29.34 63.81
C VAL A 1018 22.58 30.59 63.76
N ALA A 1019 22.78 31.43 62.73
CA ALA A 1019 22.00 32.65 62.51
C ALA A 1019 20.52 32.34 62.25
N GLU A 1020 20.19 31.33 61.44
CA GLU A 1020 18.80 30.93 61.19
C GLU A 1020 18.12 30.31 62.42
N LYS A 1021 18.89 29.62 63.28
CA LYS A 1021 18.45 29.20 64.62
C LYS A 1021 18.34 30.34 65.63
N LYS A 1022 18.77 31.56 65.30
CA LYS A 1022 18.84 32.72 66.19
C LYS A 1022 19.69 32.47 67.44
N LEU A 1023 20.75 31.68 67.29
CA LEU A 1023 21.76 31.42 68.32
C LEU A 1023 23.00 32.31 68.10
N ASP A 1024 23.82 32.44 69.13
CA ASP A 1024 25.09 33.17 69.11
C ASP A 1024 26.25 32.18 69.33
N LEU A 1025 27.46 32.49 68.87
CA LEU A 1025 28.62 31.59 69.00
C LEU A 1025 28.98 31.31 70.47
N LYS A 1026 28.62 32.23 71.38
CA LYS A 1026 28.76 32.03 72.83
C LYS A 1026 27.83 30.95 73.43
N ASP A 1027 26.82 30.52 72.68
CA ASP A 1027 25.86 29.47 73.10
C ASP A 1027 26.42 28.05 72.89
N PHE A 1028 27.66 27.94 72.42
CA PHE A 1028 28.40 26.71 72.19
C PHE A 1028 29.68 26.70 73.04
N LYS A 1029 30.00 25.54 73.61
CA LYS A 1029 31.30 25.36 74.29
C LYS A 1029 32.39 25.18 73.24
N GLU A 1030 33.61 25.63 73.52
CA GLU A 1030 34.74 25.49 72.59
C GLU A 1030 34.99 24.02 72.20
N GLN A 1031 34.71 23.08 73.10
CA GLN A 1031 34.82 21.63 72.88
C GLN A 1031 33.72 21.06 71.95
N GLU A 1032 32.61 21.79 71.74
CA GLU A 1032 31.51 21.36 70.87
C GLU A 1032 31.79 21.66 69.39
N ILE A 1033 32.74 22.55 69.09
CA ILE A 1033 33.06 22.98 67.71
C ILE A 1033 34.45 22.46 67.33
N VAL A 1034 34.50 21.60 66.32
CA VAL A 1034 35.75 21.00 65.82
C VAL A 1034 35.96 21.42 64.36
N GLN A 1035 37.09 22.09 64.08
CA GLN A 1035 37.51 22.53 62.72
C GLN A 1035 38.89 22.00 62.33
#